data_AF-A0A8T7E728-F1
#
_entry.id   AF-A0A8T7E728-F1
#
_cell.length_a   1.000
_cell.length_b   1.000
_cell.length_c   1.000
_cell.angle_alpha   90.00
_cell.angle_beta   90.00
_cell.angle_gamma   90.00
#
_symmetry.space_group_name_H-M   'P 1'
#
loop_
_entity.id
_entity.type
_entity.pdbx_description
1 polymer ?
#
loop_
_entity_poly.entity_id
_entity_poly.type
_entity_poly.pdbx_seq_one_letter_code
_entity_poly.pdbx_strand_id
1 'polypeptide(L)'
;MSDFKFEAWPTEFRSINQYFGANPHNYAQFGLPGHEGIDVMAPSGSKIFAVAPGTVSYVHTNPNNHNYGVHVRVDHVDGWQTIYAHLQQALVTPGQQVKAGDVLGLADNTGNSFGSHLHLTLKRKDQSYQNWPYHIFDPTPYLLPLMGFQRPAGPYTDGWAHAGSIITVGDLAQVASGGINLRETASINGRIIDLVPGGTIVIVTGPVHGQYVPVKVPTATLRNVPQPPPPAPTPPPAAGDTTVDGWGFAPYLTRQGNQAIVGQFGINLRNAPRRDAGNIGLVTGGSTLTVTGGQQGEYLPVRVRRTDFTGPIDAPGGSAPPATPAPVTPPADTILGWAFTQNLTTSGNQVRSGQYGTNLRARPSRDGALIGLFTEGSVAALAGKAVGEFTPLFVPRRALQNLVASLPQAQQPEPLATGGAAPPPPQPIADTTPGYAFTAAINVAGGMATAGPYGLNLRAEPRRDAANVGFVPGGSAMLVIGPAQGEYTPVRVDDKVLQKPFTPLKPVIDTTAKPDEVSPEPTPLGNTAIGLHASADPDISSAEIAEFQALRPGMIKVLSFHNPDAVRRLAQNHPDARWVVRAFLSFGGRNISPHQFLNDTISDVRRTLNIIGQRDVVVELHNEPNLRDEGMGSTWRNGAEFNTWYQEVLRLYRQAIPGMRFIYPGLSPGASVQNIKMDHVEFIETSRDAVKASDGLGVHIYWSNVYPMATALNVLDDYIARFRFKPIWVTEASNNKAGTPVATKAAQYLQFWQELQKRPTVQGVTYFVASASNPEFAEEIWVGRNIGALVGRR
;
A
#
# COMPACT_ATOMS: atom_id res chain seq x y z
N MET A 1 20.64 42.82 2.56
CA MET A 1 20.57 42.01 1.32
C MET A 1 19.10 41.68 1.14
N SER A 2 18.51 41.96 -0.02
CA SER A 2 17.06 42.12 -0.24
C SER A 2 16.18 41.09 0.48
N ASP A 3 15.21 41.56 1.27
CA ASP A 3 14.24 40.76 2.04
C ASP A 3 13.08 40.21 1.19
N PHE A 4 13.14 40.32 -0.13
CA PHE A 4 12.07 39.83 -0.99
C PHE A 4 11.92 38.31 -0.90
N LYS A 5 10.78 37.89 -0.37
CA LYS A 5 10.36 36.51 -0.19
C LYS A 5 8.87 36.40 -0.50
N PHE A 6 8.42 35.20 -0.85
CA PHE A 6 6.99 34.94 -0.82
C PHE A 6 6.60 34.65 0.63
N GLU A 7 5.56 35.33 1.10
CA GLU A 7 5.03 35.23 2.45
C GLU A 7 3.69 34.47 2.49
N ALA A 8 3.03 34.33 1.34
CA ALA A 8 1.77 33.60 1.19
C ALA A 8 1.79 32.68 -0.03
N TRP A 9 1.07 31.57 0.08
CA TRP A 9 0.81 30.69 -1.05
C TRP A 9 -0.22 31.35 -1.98
N PRO A 10 -0.04 31.32 -3.32
CA PRO A 10 -0.82 32.14 -4.26
C PRO A 10 -2.24 31.64 -4.53
N THR A 11 -2.61 30.46 -4.04
CA THR A 11 -3.95 29.86 -4.26
C THR A 11 -4.46 29.21 -2.99
N GLU A 12 -5.68 28.69 -3.00
CA GLU A 12 -6.21 27.85 -1.93
C GLU A 12 -5.64 26.42 -1.95
N PHE A 13 -4.84 26.06 -2.97
CA PHE A 13 -4.38 24.68 -3.23
C PHE A 13 -2.86 24.60 -3.35
N ARG A 14 -2.23 23.79 -2.50
CA ARG A 14 -0.75 23.67 -2.41
C ARG A 14 -0.16 22.65 -3.37
N SER A 15 -0.53 22.73 -4.65
CA SER A 15 -0.05 21.83 -5.70
C SER A 15 0.45 22.61 -6.91
N ILE A 16 1.64 22.27 -7.38
CA ILE A 16 2.20 22.78 -8.64
C ILE A 16 1.93 21.72 -9.71
N ASN A 17 1.12 22.08 -10.69
CA ASN A 17 0.75 21.23 -11.83
C ASN A 17 1.85 21.23 -12.90
N GLN A 18 2.57 22.35 -13.06
CA GLN A 18 3.68 22.46 -14.02
C GLN A 18 4.77 23.39 -13.49
N TYR A 19 6.01 22.92 -13.53
CA TYR A 19 7.18 23.66 -13.05
C TYR A 19 7.75 24.61 -14.11
N PHE A 20 8.58 25.54 -13.65
CA PHE A 20 9.37 26.42 -14.49
C PHE A 20 10.32 25.63 -15.41
N GLY A 21 10.42 26.04 -16.67
CA GLY A 21 11.23 25.35 -17.68
C GLY A 21 10.66 24.03 -18.20
N ALA A 22 9.49 23.58 -17.71
CA ALA A 22 8.86 22.35 -18.20
C ALA A 22 8.45 22.46 -19.69
N ASN A 23 8.34 21.29 -20.34
CA ASN A 23 7.87 21.12 -21.73
C ASN A 23 8.54 22.03 -22.78
N PRO A 24 9.89 22.11 -22.86
CA PRO A 24 10.62 23.02 -23.75
C PRO A 24 10.19 22.94 -25.23
N HIS A 25 9.82 21.74 -25.69
CA HIS A 25 9.33 21.51 -27.05
C HIS A 25 7.99 22.22 -27.33
N ASN A 26 7.09 22.31 -26.33
CA ASN A 26 5.81 22.99 -26.46
C ASN A 26 5.97 24.51 -26.45
N TYR A 27 6.93 25.04 -25.70
CA TYR A 27 7.13 26.49 -25.54
C TYR A 27 8.10 27.10 -26.57
N ALA A 28 8.87 26.27 -27.28
CA ALA A 28 9.74 26.71 -28.36
C ALA A 28 8.99 27.51 -29.45
N GLN A 29 7.72 27.18 -29.71
CA GLN A 29 6.87 27.93 -30.66
C GLN A 29 6.62 29.39 -30.24
N PHE A 30 6.81 29.71 -28.96
CA PHE A 30 6.71 31.07 -28.41
C PHE A 30 8.07 31.74 -28.20
N GLY A 31 9.16 31.13 -28.70
CA GLY A 31 10.52 31.63 -28.51
C GLY A 31 11.03 31.48 -27.07
N LEU A 32 10.41 30.61 -26.28
CA LEU A 32 10.76 30.37 -24.88
C LEU A 32 11.52 29.05 -24.74
N PRO A 33 12.53 28.98 -23.85
CA PRO A 33 13.30 27.77 -23.60
C PRO A 33 12.51 26.71 -22.79
N GLY A 34 11.29 27.02 -22.35
CA GLY A 34 10.40 26.19 -21.56
C GLY A 34 9.28 27.03 -20.96
N HIS A 35 8.50 26.44 -20.05
CA HIS A 35 7.45 27.15 -19.33
C HIS A 35 7.99 28.33 -18.52
N GLU A 36 7.50 29.54 -18.79
CA GLU A 36 8.03 30.80 -18.26
C GLU A 36 7.50 31.20 -16.88
N GLY A 37 6.86 30.27 -16.18
CA GLY A 37 6.35 30.46 -14.83
C GLY A 37 6.12 29.12 -14.18
N ILE A 38 5.20 29.07 -13.24
CA ILE A 38 4.68 27.82 -12.68
C ILE A 38 3.17 27.82 -12.77
N ASP A 39 2.61 26.63 -12.97
CA ASP A 39 1.17 26.44 -12.96
C ASP A 39 0.79 25.83 -11.62
N VAL A 40 0.03 26.56 -10.84
CA VAL A 40 -0.44 26.17 -9.52
C VAL A 40 -1.91 25.79 -9.63
N MET A 41 -2.30 24.67 -9.02
CA MET A 41 -3.67 24.20 -9.03
C MET A 41 -4.63 25.30 -8.53
N ALA A 42 -5.60 25.64 -9.36
CA ALA A 42 -6.65 26.60 -9.03
C ALA A 42 -7.87 26.34 -9.94
N PRO A 43 -8.84 25.51 -9.48
CA PRO A 43 -10.11 25.34 -10.17
C PRO A 43 -10.82 26.67 -10.44
N SER A 44 -11.69 26.70 -11.45
CA SER A 44 -12.34 27.94 -11.89
C SER A 44 -13.08 28.59 -10.72
N GLY A 45 -12.98 29.91 -10.54
CA GLY A 45 -13.55 30.65 -9.41
C GLY A 45 -12.75 30.59 -8.11
N SER A 46 -11.60 29.90 -8.03
CA SER A 46 -10.77 29.86 -6.82
C SER A 46 -10.09 31.20 -6.57
N LYS A 47 -9.90 31.57 -5.30
CA LYS A 47 -9.23 32.83 -4.96
C LYS A 47 -7.74 32.76 -5.29
N ILE A 48 -7.25 33.80 -5.96
CA ILE A 48 -5.83 34.01 -6.21
C ILE A 48 -5.32 35.07 -5.24
N PHE A 49 -4.27 34.74 -4.50
CA PHE A 49 -3.69 35.58 -3.47
C PHE A 49 -2.36 36.19 -3.91
N ALA A 50 -2.08 37.41 -3.46
CA ALA A 50 -0.76 37.99 -3.61
C ALA A 50 0.27 37.20 -2.80
N VAL A 51 1.39 36.79 -3.42
CA VAL A 51 2.44 36.02 -2.72
C VAL A 51 3.29 36.87 -1.78
N ALA A 52 3.35 38.17 -2.02
CA ALA A 52 4.15 39.13 -1.26
C ALA A 52 3.48 40.52 -1.28
N PRO A 53 3.79 41.40 -0.31
CA PRO A 53 3.29 42.78 -0.33
C PRO A 53 3.78 43.54 -1.58
N GLY A 54 2.94 44.41 -2.13
CA GLY A 54 3.29 45.19 -3.31
C GLY A 54 2.18 46.12 -3.79
N THR A 55 2.39 46.70 -4.97
CA THR A 55 1.44 47.58 -5.65
C THR A 55 1.02 46.96 -6.97
N VAL A 56 -0.27 46.83 -7.22
CA VAL A 56 -0.82 46.35 -8.50
C VAL A 56 -0.40 47.32 -9.60
N SER A 57 0.51 46.90 -10.48
CA SER A 57 1.07 47.76 -11.53
C SER A 57 0.27 47.68 -12.82
N TYR A 58 -0.44 46.58 -13.06
CA TYR A 58 -1.23 46.39 -14.27
C TYR A 58 -2.35 45.36 -14.06
N VAL A 59 -3.47 45.57 -14.75
CA VAL A 59 -4.59 44.63 -14.82
C VAL A 59 -5.05 44.53 -16.26
N HIS A 60 -5.06 43.31 -16.81
CA HIS A 60 -5.65 43.02 -18.11
C HIS A 60 -6.97 42.28 -17.92
N THR A 61 -8.03 42.76 -18.57
CA THR A 61 -9.39 42.24 -18.39
C THR A 61 -9.94 41.49 -19.60
N ASN A 62 -9.23 41.48 -20.73
CA ASN A 62 -9.69 40.78 -21.93
C ASN A 62 -9.17 39.33 -21.93
N PRO A 63 -10.05 38.31 -21.94
CA PRO A 63 -9.64 36.92 -21.88
C PRO A 63 -8.97 36.40 -23.16
N ASN A 64 -9.12 37.08 -24.31
CA ASN A 64 -8.78 36.50 -25.62
C ASN A 64 -7.67 37.25 -26.38
N ASN A 65 -7.22 38.41 -25.89
CA ASN A 65 -6.27 39.27 -26.62
C ASN A 65 -4.84 39.24 -26.06
N HIS A 66 -4.55 38.26 -25.20
CA HIS A 66 -3.23 38.08 -24.60
C HIS A 66 -3.05 36.62 -24.18
N ASN A 67 -1.84 36.07 -24.28
CA ASN A 67 -1.57 34.66 -23.94
C ASN A 67 -1.87 34.35 -22.47
N TYR A 68 -1.58 35.28 -21.56
CA TYR A 68 -2.00 35.17 -20.15
C TYR A 68 -3.50 35.34 -19.88
N GLY A 69 -4.32 35.68 -20.89
CA GLY A 69 -5.72 36.02 -20.69
C GLY A 69 -5.89 37.17 -19.71
N VAL A 70 -6.93 37.09 -18.88
CA VAL A 70 -7.12 38.03 -17.77
C VAL A 70 -6.01 37.82 -16.75
N HIS A 71 -5.30 38.89 -16.40
CA HIS A 71 -4.16 38.78 -15.49
C HIS A 71 -3.90 40.05 -14.69
N VAL A 72 -3.26 39.87 -13.53
CA VAL A 72 -2.84 40.95 -12.63
C VAL A 72 -1.32 40.93 -12.52
N ARG A 73 -0.68 42.11 -12.51
CA ARG A 73 0.75 42.26 -12.23
C ARG A 73 0.94 43.07 -10.96
N VAL A 74 1.82 42.61 -10.08
CA VAL A 74 2.13 43.26 -8.80
C VAL A 74 3.61 43.58 -8.77
N ASP A 75 3.93 44.87 -8.62
CA ASP A 75 5.29 45.34 -8.38
C ASP A 75 5.60 45.25 -6.89
N HIS A 76 6.76 44.68 -6.57
CA HIS A 76 7.26 44.50 -5.22
C HIS A 76 8.51 45.35 -4.99
N VAL A 77 9.04 45.27 -3.77
CA VAL A 77 10.32 45.86 -3.42
C VAL A 77 11.46 45.31 -4.29
N ASP A 78 12.57 46.06 -4.37
CA ASP A 78 13.81 45.66 -5.04
C ASP A 78 13.67 45.27 -6.53
N GLY A 79 12.65 45.82 -7.20
CA GLY A 79 12.44 45.65 -8.65
C GLY A 79 11.83 44.31 -9.06
N TRP A 80 11.36 43.51 -8.10
CA TRP A 80 10.61 42.28 -8.35
C TRP A 80 9.19 42.56 -8.83
N GLN A 81 8.67 41.70 -9.68
CA GLN A 81 7.28 41.75 -10.16
C GLN A 81 6.74 40.31 -10.26
N THR A 82 5.50 40.10 -9.80
CA THR A 82 4.76 38.86 -10.03
C THR A 82 3.62 39.07 -11.02
N ILE A 83 3.32 38.06 -11.84
CA ILE A 83 2.20 38.05 -12.78
C ILE A 83 1.30 36.86 -12.46
N TYR A 84 0.00 37.12 -12.29
CA TYR A 84 -1.03 36.14 -11.97
C TYR A 84 -1.99 36.04 -13.15
N ALA A 85 -1.96 34.93 -13.88
CA ALA A 85 -2.61 34.78 -15.19
C ALA A 85 -3.70 33.70 -15.21
N HIS A 86 -4.41 33.62 -16.35
CA HIS A 86 -5.55 32.74 -16.61
C HIS A 86 -6.75 33.00 -15.69
N LEU A 87 -6.95 34.24 -15.25
CA LEU A 87 -8.02 34.59 -14.32
C LEU A 87 -9.40 34.58 -15.02
N GLN A 88 -10.47 34.36 -14.25
CA GLN A 88 -11.84 34.67 -14.66
C GLN A 88 -12.04 36.19 -14.68
N GLN A 89 -11.59 36.83 -13.60
CA GLN A 89 -11.70 38.26 -13.36
C GLN A 89 -10.63 38.71 -12.38
N ALA A 90 -10.15 39.94 -12.55
CA ALA A 90 -9.38 40.64 -11.54
C ALA A 90 -10.34 41.32 -10.55
N LEU A 91 -10.02 41.23 -9.27
CA LEU A 91 -10.77 41.87 -8.16
C LEU A 91 -10.04 43.09 -7.59
N VAL A 92 -8.97 43.52 -8.26
CA VAL A 92 -8.12 44.66 -7.89
C VAL A 92 -7.94 45.60 -9.07
N THR A 93 -7.51 46.82 -8.79
CA THR A 93 -7.26 47.86 -9.81
C THR A 93 -5.80 48.31 -9.82
N PRO A 94 -5.26 48.81 -10.95
CA PRO A 94 -3.93 49.42 -10.99
C PRO A 94 -3.77 50.53 -9.92
N GLY A 95 -2.61 50.56 -9.27
CA GLY A 95 -2.29 51.47 -8.16
C GLY A 95 -2.69 50.95 -6.77
N GLN A 96 -3.49 49.87 -6.67
CA GLN A 96 -3.89 49.32 -5.38
C GLN A 96 -2.71 48.67 -4.64
N GLN A 97 -2.53 49.01 -3.37
CA GLN A 97 -1.59 48.29 -2.50
C GLN A 97 -2.22 47.00 -1.98
N VAL A 98 -1.43 45.93 -1.98
CA VAL A 98 -1.83 44.59 -1.53
C VAL A 98 -0.79 44.05 -0.56
N LYS A 99 -1.26 43.30 0.44
CA LYS A 99 -0.43 42.51 1.34
C LYS A 99 -0.37 41.08 0.84
N ALA A 100 0.62 40.31 1.32
CA ALA A 100 0.63 38.88 1.09
C ALA A 100 -0.66 38.25 1.63
N GLY A 101 -1.31 37.40 0.84
CA GLY A 101 -2.59 36.78 1.17
C GLY A 101 -3.84 37.57 0.73
N ASP A 102 -3.70 38.81 0.25
CA ASP A 102 -4.83 39.57 -0.27
C ASP A 102 -5.32 38.97 -1.60
N VAL A 103 -6.65 38.95 -1.78
CA VAL A 103 -7.27 38.41 -3.00
C VAL A 103 -7.07 39.36 -4.17
N LEU A 104 -6.45 38.87 -5.24
CA LEU A 104 -6.20 39.60 -6.48
C LEU A 104 -7.27 39.35 -7.55
N GLY A 105 -7.87 38.16 -7.55
CA GLY A 105 -8.77 37.72 -8.61
C GLY A 105 -9.28 36.31 -8.38
N LEU A 106 -10.05 35.82 -9.35
CA LEU A 106 -10.53 34.44 -9.37
C LEU A 106 -9.86 33.68 -10.53
N ALA A 107 -9.42 32.45 -10.29
CA ALA A 107 -8.80 31.59 -11.31
C ALA A 107 -9.82 31.14 -12.39
N ASP A 108 -9.37 30.86 -13.61
CA ASP A 108 -10.16 30.22 -14.65
C ASP A 108 -9.28 29.63 -15.77
N ASN A 109 -9.84 29.52 -16.97
CA ASN A 109 -9.16 29.08 -18.18
C ASN A 109 -9.17 30.15 -19.30
N THR A 110 -8.71 31.37 -19.02
CA THR A 110 -8.64 32.45 -20.04
C THR A 110 -7.27 32.51 -20.71
N GLY A 111 -7.17 33.07 -21.91
CA GLY A 111 -5.92 33.11 -22.68
C GLY A 111 -5.53 31.74 -23.24
N ASN A 112 -4.23 31.49 -23.35
CA ASN A 112 -3.69 30.24 -23.86
C ASN A 112 -3.54 29.22 -22.72
N SER A 113 -4.65 28.59 -22.33
CA SER A 113 -4.70 27.59 -21.26
C SER A 113 -5.62 26.42 -21.63
N PHE A 114 -5.24 25.22 -21.22
CA PHE A 114 -5.95 23.96 -21.52
C PHE A 114 -6.81 23.44 -20.36
N GLY A 115 -6.85 24.17 -19.24
CA GLY A 115 -7.65 23.85 -18.06
C GLY A 115 -7.45 24.89 -16.96
N SER A 116 -8.37 24.95 -16.00
CA SER A 116 -8.31 25.99 -14.96
C SER A 116 -7.13 25.81 -14.01
N HIS A 117 -6.29 26.83 -13.90
CA HIS A 117 -5.17 26.91 -12.97
C HIS A 117 -4.72 28.37 -12.79
N LEU A 118 -3.78 28.62 -11.87
CA LEU A 118 -3.03 29.87 -11.82
C LEU A 118 -1.69 29.68 -12.52
N HIS A 119 -1.41 30.49 -13.54
CA HIS A 119 -0.04 30.67 -13.99
C HIS A 119 0.61 31.83 -13.22
N LEU A 120 1.71 31.56 -12.52
CA LEU A 120 2.48 32.53 -11.75
C LEU A 120 3.87 32.73 -12.38
N THR A 121 4.12 33.93 -12.89
CA THR A 121 5.45 34.34 -13.36
C THR A 121 6.14 35.22 -12.32
N LEU A 122 7.44 35.04 -12.14
CA LEU A 122 8.29 35.97 -11.38
C LEU A 122 9.24 36.68 -12.34
N LYS A 123 9.36 38.01 -12.19
CA LYS A 123 10.24 38.86 -13.00
C LYS A 123 11.07 39.77 -12.12
N ARG A 124 12.23 40.18 -12.62
CA ARG A 124 13.06 41.22 -11.98
C ARG A 124 13.49 42.26 -13.01
N LYS A 125 13.15 43.53 -12.82
CA LYS A 125 13.25 44.54 -13.90
C LYS A 125 14.67 44.76 -14.44
N ASP A 126 15.71 44.50 -13.66
CA ASP A 126 17.12 44.82 -13.94
C ASP A 126 18.03 43.61 -14.20
N GLN A 127 17.51 42.38 -14.13
CA GLN A 127 18.34 41.17 -14.19
C GLN A 127 17.66 40.08 -15.02
N SER A 128 18.43 39.23 -15.70
CA SER A 128 17.92 38.02 -16.36
C SER A 128 18.42 36.76 -15.65
N TYR A 129 17.58 35.73 -15.59
CA TYR A 129 17.93 34.43 -15.01
C TYR A 129 18.43 33.47 -16.10
N GLN A 130 19.59 32.82 -15.94
CA GLN A 130 20.06 31.68 -16.73
C GLN A 130 19.63 31.64 -18.23
N ASN A 131 19.91 32.70 -19.00
CA ASN A 131 19.54 32.83 -20.42
C ASN A 131 18.03 32.80 -20.76
N TRP A 132 17.16 33.05 -19.78
CA TRP A 132 15.73 33.25 -20.01
C TRP A 132 15.46 34.66 -20.53
N PRO A 133 14.64 34.80 -21.59
CA PRO A 133 14.27 36.10 -22.12
C PRO A 133 13.34 36.86 -21.15
N TYR A 134 13.20 38.15 -21.39
CA TYR A 134 12.23 39.03 -20.70
C TYR A 134 12.42 39.17 -19.19
N HIS A 135 13.60 38.89 -18.64
CA HIS A 135 13.93 39.08 -17.23
C HIS A 135 13.08 38.21 -16.27
N ILE A 136 12.73 37.02 -16.74
CA ILE A 136 11.92 36.04 -16.01
C ILE A 136 12.82 35.19 -15.10
N PHE A 137 12.31 34.84 -13.91
CA PHE A 137 12.98 34.01 -12.91
C PHE A 137 12.11 32.82 -12.52
N ASP A 138 12.73 31.72 -12.10
CA ASP A 138 12.05 30.59 -11.49
C ASP A 138 11.37 31.01 -10.16
N PRO A 139 10.03 30.99 -10.05
CA PRO A 139 9.32 31.31 -8.80
C PRO A 139 9.43 30.19 -7.75
N THR A 140 9.80 28.97 -8.15
CA THR A 140 9.75 27.78 -7.30
C THR A 140 10.57 27.92 -6.01
N PRO A 141 11.83 28.40 -6.03
CA PRO A 141 12.63 28.58 -4.82
C PRO A 141 12.00 29.50 -3.76
N TYR A 142 11.14 30.43 -4.18
CA TYR A 142 10.46 31.36 -3.27
C TYR A 142 9.21 30.74 -2.64
N LEU A 143 8.57 29.77 -3.31
CA LEU A 143 7.43 29.02 -2.79
C LEU A 143 7.82 27.85 -1.89
N LEU A 144 8.97 27.23 -2.15
CA LEU A 144 9.45 26.05 -1.43
C LEU A 144 9.50 26.23 0.11
N PRO A 145 9.98 27.37 0.66
CA PRO A 145 9.92 27.63 2.10
C PRO A 145 8.48 27.61 2.67
N LEU A 146 7.49 28.06 1.91
CA LEU A 146 6.07 28.04 2.29
C LEU A 146 5.46 26.63 2.30
N MET A 147 6.13 25.68 1.63
CA MET A 147 5.85 24.24 1.66
C MET A 147 6.74 23.46 2.66
N GLY A 148 7.64 24.14 3.40
CA GLY A 148 8.56 23.51 4.34
C GLY A 148 9.84 22.93 3.72
N PHE A 149 10.15 23.24 2.45
CA PHE A 149 11.37 22.80 1.77
C PHE A 149 12.52 23.79 2.06
N GLN A 150 13.48 23.37 2.87
CA GLN A 150 14.69 24.15 3.17
C GLN A 150 15.92 23.52 2.52
N ARG A 151 16.91 24.35 2.15
CA ARG A 151 18.25 23.85 1.79
C ARG A 151 18.75 23.00 2.97
N PRO A 152 19.12 21.73 2.75
CA PRO A 152 19.53 20.87 3.84
C PRO A 152 20.80 21.42 4.49
N ALA A 153 20.95 21.29 5.81
CA ALA A 153 22.16 21.68 6.51
C ALA A 153 23.27 20.64 6.33
N GLY A 154 24.53 21.08 6.30
CA GLY A 154 25.71 20.21 6.18
C GLY A 154 26.05 19.45 7.47
N PRO A 155 26.91 18.42 7.42
CA PRO A 155 27.89 18.10 6.37
C PRO A 155 27.32 17.38 5.13
N TYR A 156 28.05 17.44 4.01
CA TYR A 156 27.64 16.83 2.73
C TYR A 156 28.67 15.83 2.22
N THR A 157 28.18 14.92 1.38
CA THR A 157 28.96 13.98 0.59
C THR A 157 28.70 14.27 -0.89
N ASP A 158 29.78 14.55 -1.62
CA ASP A 158 29.75 14.78 -3.05
C ASP A 158 29.57 13.46 -3.82
N GLY A 159 28.86 13.51 -4.93
CA GLY A 159 28.76 12.38 -5.85
C GLY A 159 27.92 12.70 -7.08
N TRP A 160 27.59 11.66 -7.83
CA TRP A 160 26.84 11.75 -9.09
C TRP A 160 25.51 11.03 -8.96
N ALA A 161 24.43 11.74 -9.27
CA ALA A 161 23.07 11.22 -9.33
C ALA A 161 22.66 10.98 -10.78
N HIS A 162 21.80 9.99 -11.04
CA HIS A 162 21.20 9.83 -12.36
C HIS A 162 20.16 10.93 -12.60
N ALA A 163 20.30 11.68 -13.68
CA ALA A 163 19.51 12.90 -13.94
C ALA A 163 18.00 12.62 -14.04
N GLY A 164 17.60 11.48 -14.62
CA GLY A 164 16.19 11.07 -14.70
C GLY A 164 15.59 10.56 -13.39
N SER A 165 16.35 10.57 -12.30
CA SER A 165 15.94 10.09 -10.98
C SER A 165 15.96 11.19 -9.91
N ILE A 166 16.17 12.43 -10.34
CA ILE A 166 16.05 13.62 -9.51
C ILE A 166 15.22 14.68 -10.23
N ILE A 167 14.49 15.48 -9.48
CA ILE A 167 13.70 16.60 -9.98
C ILE A 167 14.45 17.87 -9.59
N THR A 168 15.14 18.47 -10.55
CA THR A 168 15.98 19.66 -10.32
C THR A 168 15.14 20.94 -10.29
N VAL A 169 15.42 21.79 -9.30
CA VAL A 169 14.86 23.12 -9.11
C VAL A 169 16.00 24.07 -8.73
N GLY A 170 16.50 24.85 -9.69
CA GLY A 170 17.69 25.67 -9.51
C GLY A 170 18.93 24.84 -9.19
N ASP A 171 19.60 25.13 -8.07
CA ASP A 171 20.75 24.36 -7.58
C ASP A 171 20.37 23.32 -6.52
N LEU A 172 19.09 23.01 -6.37
CA LEU A 172 18.58 21.93 -5.54
C LEU A 172 17.92 20.88 -6.43
N ALA A 173 17.84 19.64 -5.95
CA ALA A 173 17.03 18.62 -6.58
C ALA A 173 16.39 17.71 -5.53
N GLN A 174 15.17 17.26 -5.79
CA GLN A 174 14.54 16.22 -4.98
C GLN A 174 14.78 14.86 -5.61
N VAL A 175 15.24 13.90 -4.80
CA VAL A 175 15.38 12.51 -5.20
C VAL A 175 14.00 11.90 -5.43
N ALA A 176 13.80 11.23 -6.57
CA ALA A 176 12.53 10.57 -6.90
C ALA A 176 12.16 9.49 -5.86
N SER A 177 10.88 9.12 -5.80
CA SER A 177 10.32 8.24 -4.75
C SER A 177 11.04 6.88 -4.59
N GLY A 178 11.69 6.38 -5.65
CA GLY A 178 12.49 5.15 -5.62
C GLY A 178 13.89 5.27 -4.98
N GLY A 179 14.33 6.48 -4.61
CA GLY A 179 15.72 6.73 -4.19
C GLY A 179 16.71 6.74 -5.35
N ILE A 180 17.98 7.01 -5.06
CA ILE A 180 19.07 6.96 -6.06
C ILE A 180 20.31 6.27 -5.51
N ASN A 181 21.12 5.73 -6.43
CA ASN A 181 22.51 5.40 -6.16
C ASN A 181 23.36 6.67 -6.32
N LEU A 182 23.99 7.14 -5.24
CA LEU A 182 25.01 8.17 -5.31
C LEU A 182 26.32 7.52 -5.75
N ARG A 183 26.92 8.00 -6.85
CA ARG A 183 28.11 7.37 -7.44
C ARG A 183 29.35 8.27 -7.38
N GLU A 184 30.53 7.67 -7.37
CA GLU A 184 31.80 8.43 -7.41
C GLU A 184 32.06 9.08 -8.76
N THR A 185 31.54 8.51 -9.84
CA THR A 185 31.75 9.00 -11.21
C THR A 185 30.43 9.05 -11.98
N ALA A 186 30.39 9.89 -13.03
CA ALA A 186 29.25 10.10 -13.93
C ALA A 186 29.00 8.90 -14.87
N SER A 187 28.84 7.69 -14.32
CA SER A 187 28.71 6.45 -15.10
C SER A 187 27.89 5.40 -14.37
N ILE A 188 27.15 4.59 -15.13
CA ILE A 188 26.40 3.43 -14.61
C ILE A 188 27.32 2.37 -13.99
N ASN A 189 28.56 2.31 -14.44
CA ASN A 189 29.59 1.42 -13.90
C ASN A 189 30.40 2.07 -12.76
N GLY A 190 30.14 3.34 -12.45
CA GLY A 190 30.79 4.04 -11.35
C GLY A 190 30.45 3.40 -10.01
N ARG A 191 31.44 3.29 -9.12
CA ARG A 191 31.24 2.73 -7.77
C ARG A 191 30.14 3.51 -7.04
N ILE A 192 29.21 2.77 -6.44
CA ILE A 192 28.16 3.35 -5.60
C ILE A 192 28.82 3.77 -4.28
N ILE A 193 28.76 5.06 -3.97
CA ILE A 193 29.13 5.61 -2.67
C ILE A 193 28.10 5.15 -1.65
N ASP A 194 26.82 5.38 -1.92
CA ASP A 194 25.72 5.00 -1.05
C ASP A 194 24.34 5.10 -1.73
N LEU A 195 23.30 4.66 -1.02
CA LEU A 195 21.90 4.86 -1.39
C LEU A 195 21.36 6.13 -0.74
N VAL A 196 20.80 7.02 -1.57
CA VAL A 196 20.08 8.22 -1.11
C VAL A 196 18.58 7.92 -1.10
N PRO A 197 17.88 8.10 0.04
CA PRO A 197 16.44 7.85 0.13
C PRO A 197 15.62 8.73 -0.82
N GLY A 198 14.50 8.20 -1.32
CA GLY A 198 13.51 8.99 -2.07
C GLY A 198 12.96 10.16 -1.25
N GLY A 199 12.73 11.30 -1.90
CA GLY A 199 12.30 12.55 -1.26
C GLY A 199 13.44 13.40 -0.68
N THR A 200 14.67 12.89 -0.62
CA THR A 200 15.84 13.63 -0.11
C THR A 200 16.13 14.85 -0.97
N ILE A 201 16.37 16.00 -0.35
CA ILE A 201 16.83 17.20 -1.04
C ILE A 201 18.35 17.14 -1.14
N VAL A 202 18.85 17.27 -2.35
CA VAL A 202 20.27 17.31 -2.69
C VAL A 202 20.59 18.63 -3.36
N ILE A 203 21.85 19.06 -3.34
CA ILE A 203 22.30 20.30 -3.97
C ILE A 203 22.99 19.95 -5.29
N VAL A 204 22.49 20.41 -6.42
CA VAL A 204 23.13 20.26 -7.73
C VAL A 204 24.30 21.23 -7.83
N THR A 205 25.50 20.71 -8.09
CA THR A 205 26.73 21.51 -8.02
C THR A 205 27.33 21.85 -9.38
N GLY A 206 26.71 21.40 -10.48
CA GLY A 206 27.23 21.59 -11.84
C GLY A 206 26.32 21.03 -12.93
N PRO A 207 26.72 21.17 -14.21
CA PRO A 207 25.92 20.73 -15.35
C PRO A 207 25.80 19.21 -15.46
N VAL A 208 24.84 18.74 -16.24
CA VAL A 208 24.67 17.31 -16.55
C VAL A 208 25.81 16.81 -17.44
N HIS A 209 26.41 15.68 -17.06
CA HIS A 209 27.41 14.94 -17.85
C HIS A 209 26.84 13.58 -18.24
N GLY A 210 26.44 13.43 -19.51
CA GLY A 210 25.77 12.23 -20.00
C GLY A 210 24.38 12.06 -19.35
N GLN A 211 24.17 10.95 -18.64
CA GLN A 211 22.93 10.69 -17.88
C GLN A 211 23.05 11.05 -16.38
N TYR A 212 24.16 11.68 -15.97
CA TYR A 212 24.47 11.94 -14.57
C TYR A 212 24.68 13.42 -14.29
N VAL A 213 24.37 13.84 -13.06
CA VAL A 213 24.49 15.23 -12.59
C VAL A 213 25.23 15.25 -11.25
N PRO A 214 26.18 16.17 -11.05
CA PRO A 214 26.94 16.24 -9.82
C PRO A 214 26.05 16.83 -8.71
N VAL A 215 26.03 16.17 -7.56
CA VAL A 215 25.20 16.53 -6.41
C VAL A 215 25.99 16.47 -5.10
N LYS A 216 25.60 17.32 -4.15
CA LYS A 216 25.94 17.24 -2.73
C LYS A 216 24.75 16.69 -1.97
N VAL A 217 24.97 15.58 -1.27
CA VAL A 217 23.95 14.90 -0.47
C VAL A 217 24.26 15.09 1.01
N PRO A 218 23.29 15.43 1.87
CA PRO A 218 23.56 15.55 3.31
C PRO A 218 24.07 14.21 3.85
N THR A 219 25.26 14.18 4.45
CA THR A 219 25.94 12.94 4.84
C THR A 219 25.11 12.09 5.80
N ALA A 220 24.30 12.73 6.65
CA ALA A 220 23.39 12.06 7.59
C ALA A 220 22.27 11.24 6.91
N THR A 221 22.02 11.48 5.62
CA THR A 221 21.01 10.74 4.84
C THR A 221 21.57 9.50 4.14
N LEU A 222 22.89 9.33 4.16
CA LEU A 222 23.61 8.22 3.56
C LEU A 222 23.71 7.05 4.56
N ARG A 223 23.41 5.83 4.10
CA ARG A 223 23.18 4.65 4.95
C ARG A 223 24.47 3.95 5.42
N ASN A 224 25.62 4.26 4.82
CA ASN A 224 26.90 3.56 4.94
C ASN A 224 28.11 4.50 5.11
N VAL A 225 27.93 5.83 5.26
CA VAL A 225 29.04 6.74 5.60
C VAL A 225 29.33 6.70 7.11
N PRO A 226 30.59 6.50 7.56
CA PRO A 226 30.92 6.35 8.97
C PRO A 226 30.58 7.60 9.80
N GLN A 227 29.84 7.43 10.89
CA GLN A 227 29.66 8.44 11.94
C GLN A 227 30.81 8.37 12.96
N PRO A 228 31.21 9.48 13.62
CA PRO A 228 32.29 9.45 14.62
C PRO A 228 31.92 8.59 15.85
N PRO A 229 32.91 7.98 16.53
CA PRO A 229 32.67 6.83 17.40
C PRO A 229 32.11 7.22 18.78
N PRO A 230 31.19 6.41 19.36
CA PRO A 230 30.85 6.44 20.79
C PRO A 230 31.88 5.67 21.67
N PRO A 231 31.79 5.74 23.01
CA PRO A 231 32.86 5.32 23.93
C PRO A 231 33.09 3.79 23.97
N ALA A 232 34.28 3.40 24.45
CA ALA A 232 34.84 2.05 24.37
C ALA A 232 33.97 0.92 25.00
N PRO A 233 34.02 -0.31 24.42
CA PRO A 233 33.17 -1.43 24.84
C PRO A 233 33.69 -2.18 26.09
N THR A 234 32.75 -2.81 26.80
CA THR A 234 32.97 -3.71 27.95
C THR A 234 33.52 -5.09 27.54
N PRO A 235 34.24 -5.82 28.43
CA PRO A 235 35.00 -7.03 28.09
C PRO A 235 34.10 -8.28 27.85
N PRO A 236 34.62 -9.30 27.13
CA PRO A 236 33.83 -10.44 26.66
C PRO A 236 33.53 -11.48 27.76
N PRO A 237 32.39 -12.21 27.65
CA PRO A 237 32.02 -13.27 28.59
C PRO A 237 32.91 -14.52 28.45
N ALA A 238 33.27 -15.13 29.59
CA ALA A 238 33.95 -16.41 29.68
C ALA A 238 32.95 -17.59 29.59
N ALA A 239 33.44 -18.80 29.29
CA ALA A 239 32.61 -20.01 29.16
C ALA A 239 32.00 -20.45 30.50
N GLY A 240 30.68 -20.71 30.54
CA GLY A 240 29.93 -21.22 31.70
C GLY A 240 28.42 -21.25 31.47
N ASP A 241 27.64 -21.69 32.48
CA ASP A 241 26.17 -21.92 32.46
C ASP A 241 25.31 -20.69 32.08
N THR A 242 25.93 -19.52 31.93
CA THR A 242 25.29 -18.25 31.58
C THR A 242 25.54 -17.85 30.12
N THR A 243 25.96 -18.77 29.24
CA THR A 243 26.26 -18.48 27.84
C THR A 243 25.63 -19.47 26.87
N VAL A 244 25.37 -19.03 25.63
CA VAL A 244 24.78 -19.82 24.55
C VAL A 244 25.68 -19.73 23.32
N ASP A 245 26.02 -20.88 22.73
CA ASP A 245 26.86 -20.98 21.54
C ASP A 245 26.02 -21.21 20.28
N GLY A 246 26.47 -20.65 19.15
CA GLY A 246 25.91 -20.93 17.85
C GLY A 246 26.57 -20.16 16.72
N TRP A 247 25.88 -20.04 15.60
CA TRP A 247 26.39 -19.43 14.38
C TRP A 247 25.63 -18.15 14.05
N GLY A 248 26.31 -17.02 14.14
CA GLY A 248 25.79 -15.71 13.78
C GLY A 248 26.11 -15.37 12.33
N PHE A 249 25.20 -14.69 11.64
CA PHE A 249 25.44 -14.28 10.26
C PHE A 249 26.47 -13.15 10.23
N ALA A 250 27.65 -13.43 9.68
CA ALA A 250 28.82 -12.56 9.70
C ALA A 250 28.56 -11.15 9.11
N PRO A 251 27.75 -10.98 8.04
CA PRO A 251 27.40 -9.65 7.53
C PRO A 251 26.64 -8.74 8.50
N TYR A 252 26.04 -9.28 9.56
CA TYR A 252 25.37 -8.50 10.63
C TYR A 252 26.20 -8.40 11.92
N LEU A 253 27.47 -8.81 11.85
CA LEU A 253 28.41 -8.82 12.95
C LEU A 253 29.63 -7.96 12.62
N THR A 254 29.87 -6.94 13.42
CA THR A 254 31.09 -6.14 13.31
C THR A 254 32.19 -6.79 14.13
N ARG A 255 33.13 -7.46 13.48
CA ARG A 255 34.22 -8.18 14.16
C ARG A 255 35.30 -7.22 14.68
N GLN A 256 35.70 -7.40 15.93
CA GLN A 256 36.79 -6.71 16.60
C GLN A 256 37.66 -7.73 17.34
N GLY A 257 38.68 -8.26 16.67
CA GLY A 257 39.53 -9.31 17.22
C GLY A 257 38.75 -10.60 17.55
N ASN A 258 38.73 -10.97 18.83
CA ASN A 258 37.98 -12.12 19.35
C ASN A 258 36.54 -11.77 19.78
N GLN A 259 36.07 -10.56 19.43
CA GLN A 259 34.71 -10.11 19.68
C GLN A 259 33.97 -9.83 18.37
N ALA A 260 32.65 -9.87 18.43
CA ALA A 260 31.76 -9.42 17.37
C ALA A 260 30.60 -8.62 17.97
N ILE A 261 30.29 -7.47 17.40
CA ILE A 261 29.18 -6.62 17.85
C ILE A 261 27.98 -6.86 16.94
N VAL A 262 26.83 -7.13 17.53
CA VAL A 262 25.56 -7.33 16.82
C VAL A 262 24.99 -5.99 16.38
N GLY A 263 24.57 -5.88 15.12
CA GLY A 263 23.87 -4.69 14.62
C GLY A 263 22.61 -4.35 15.43
N GLN A 264 22.14 -3.10 15.33
CA GLN A 264 21.05 -2.55 16.17
C GLN A 264 19.71 -3.32 16.13
N PHE A 265 19.50 -4.20 15.14
CA PHE A 265 18.26 -4.97 14.95
C PHE A 265 18.34 -6.42 15.50
N GLY A 266 19.45 -6.80 16.12
CA GLY A 266 19.67 -8.16 16.60
C GLY A 266 20.03 -9.14 15.48
N ILE A 267 20.38 -10.38 15.85
CA ILE A 267 20.64 -11.46 14.89
C ILE A 267 20.03 -12.78 15.34
N ASN A 268 19.61 -13.61 14.38
CA ASN A 268 19.28 -15.01 14.66
C ASN A 268 20.56 -15.82 14.84
N LEU A 269 20.63 -16.58 15.93
CA LEU A 269 21.69 -17.54 16.20
C LEU A 269 21.24 -18.91 15.68
N ARG A 270 22.12 -19.60 14.95
CA ARG A 270 21.81 -20.89 14.31
C ARG A 270 22.64 -22.03 14.88
N ASN A 271 22.16 -23.26 14.75
CA ASN A 271 22.90 -24.45 15.18
C ASN A 271 23.98 -24.92 14.17
N ALA A 272 24.03 -24.37 12.95
CA ALA A 272 25.05 -24.69 11.94
C ALA A 272 25.33 -23.49 10.98
N PRO A 273 26.51 -23.42 10.32
CA PRO A 273 26.93 -22.30 9.46
C PRO A 273 26.31 -22.31 8.05
N ARG A 274 24.99 -22.43 7.96
CA ARG A 274 24.25 -22.46 6.69
C ARG A 274 22.87 -21.83 6.84
N ARG A 275 22.36 -21.27 5.75
CA ARG A 275 21.17 -20.38 5.74
C ARG A 275 19.85 -21.09 6.07
N ASP A 276 19.83 -22.40 5.93
CA ASP A 276 18.74 -23.33 6.21
C ASP A 276 18.91 -24.07 7.54
N ALA A 277 19.98 -23.80 8.31
CA ALA A 277 20.15 -24.35 9.65
C ALA A 277 19.07 -23.87 10.62
N GLY A 278 18.73 -24.70 11.61
CA GLY A 278 17.71 -24.37 12.61
C GLY A 278 18.05 -23.10 13.38
N ASN A 279 17.07 -22.19 13.50
CA ASN A 279 17.19 -21.02 14.35
C ASN A 279 17.02 -21.46 15.82
N ILE A 280 18.05 -21.23 16.63
CA ILE A 280 18.04 -21.62 18.05
C ILE A 280 17.62 -20.47 18.96
N GLY A 281 17.62 -19.22 18.46
CA GLY A 281 17.09 -18.06 19.17
C GLY A 281 17.64 -16.74 18.66
N LEU A 282 17.16 -15.65 19.24
CA LEU A 282 17.50 -14.29 18.84
C LEU A 282 18.52 -13.67 19.81
N VAL A 283 19.54 -13.02 19.28
CA VAL A 283 20.49 -12.19 20.03
C VAL A 283 20.08 -10.73 19.91
N THR A 284 20.09 -10.02 21.04
CA THR A 284 19.70 -8.61 21.14
C THR A 284 20.64 -7.71 20.32
N GLY A 285 20.07 -6.66 19.72
CA GLY A 285 20.86 -5.69 18.95
C GLY A 285 21.81 -4.89 19.83
N GLY A 286 23.03 -4.67 19.36
CA GLY A 286 24.09 -3.99 20.13
C GLY A 286 24.85 -4.88 21.10
N SER A 287 24.50 -6.17 21.24
CA SER A 287 25.23 -7.09 22.12
C SER A 287 26.64 -7.40 21.61
N THR A 288 27.57 -7.55 22.55
CA THR A 288 28.94 -8.00 22.28
C THR A 288 29.03 -9.52 22.45
N LEU A 289 29.46 -10.21 21.40
CA LEU A 289 29.64 -11.66 21.36
C LEU A 289 31.12 -12.02 21.37
N THR A 290 31.44 -13.21 21.85
CA THR A 290 32.79 -13.78 21.74
C THR A 290 32.87 -14.62 20.47
N VAL A 291 33.82 -14.36 19.59
CA VAL A 291 34.09 -15.22 18.43
C VAL A 291 34.81 -16.48 18.93
N THR A 292 34.26 -17.66 18.65
CA THR A 292 34.78 -18.93 19.19
C THR A 292 35.58 -19.74 18.18
N GLY A 293 35.67 -19.28 16.93
CA GLY A 293 36.37 -19.99 15.85
C GLY A 293 36.42 -19.23 14.53
N GLY A 294 36.87 -19.91 13.47
CA GLY A 294 36.95 -19.36 12.12
C GLY A 294 35.59 -19.24 11.43
N GLN A 295 35.43 -18.21 10.59
CA GLN A 295 34.22 -18.03 9.78
C GLN A 295 34.07 -19.17 8.77
N GLN A 296 32.85 -19.70 8.63
CA GLN A 296 32.49 -20.72 7.65
C GLN A 296 31.37 -20.18 6.76
N GLY A 297 31.68 -19.95 5.48
CA GLY A 297 30.77 -19.26 4.57
C GLY A 297 30.40 -17.86 5.08
N GLU A 298 29.10 -17.56 5.12
CA GLU A 298 28.57 -16.28 5.63
C GLU A 298 28.33 -16.31 7.16
N TYR A 299 28.78 -17.33 7.88
CA TYR A 299 28.47 -17.54 9.29
C TYR A 299 29.72 -17.59 10.16
N LEU A 300 29.65 -16.93 11.32
CA LEU A 300 30.71 -16.84 12.31
C LEU A 300 30.28 -17.59 13.58
N PRO A 301 31.12 -18.49 14.12
CA PRO A 301 30.80 -19.16 15.38
C PRO A 301 30.99 -18.17 16.53
N VAL A 302 29.93 -17.99 17.31
CA VAL A 302 29.85 -16.96 18.36
C VAL A 302 29.26 -17.53 19.64
N ARG A 303 29.72 -16.99 20.76
CA ARG A 303 29.20 -17.23 22.11
C ARG A 303 28.55 -15.97 22.65
N VAL A 304 27.34 -16.12 23.17
CA VAL A 304 26.44 -15.04 23.57
C VAL A 304 26.11 -15.16 25.06
N ARG A 305 25.98 -14.04 25.77
CA ARG A 305 25.48 -14.06 27.16
C ARG A 305 24.01 -14.45 27.19
N ARG A 306 23.61 -15.24 28.17
CA ARG A 306 22.21 -15.66 28.33
C ARG A 306 21.23 -14.48 28.44
N THR A 307 21.64 -13.39 29.09
CA THR A 307 20.83 -12.15 29.21
C THR A 307 20.57 -11.46 27.88
N ASP A 308 21.40 -11.72 26.88
CA ASP A 308 21.36 -11.07 25.58
C ASP A 308 20.66 -11.97 24.53
N PHE A 309 20.23 -13.18 24.92
CA PHE A 309 19.69 -14.22 24.05
C PHE A 309 18.28 -14.69 24.44
N THR A 310 17.38 -14.76 23.46
CA THR A 310 15.99 -15.24 23.61
C THR A 310 15.75 -16.48 22.75
N GLY A 311 15.62 -17.65 23.38
CA GLY A 311 15.37 -18.93 22.69
C GLY A 311 15.34 -20.15 23.65
N PRO A 312 14.84 -21.32 23.18
CA PRO A 312 14.79 -22.56 23.96
C PRO A 312 16.19 -22.98 24.43
N ILE A 313 16.29 -23.49 25.67
CA ILE A 313 17.57 -23.66 26.40
C ILE A 313 18.30 -24.95 26.02
N ASP A 314 17.61 -25.94 25.47
CA ASP A 314 18.16 -27.28 25.30
C ASP A 314 18.41 -27.63 23.82
N ALA A 315 19.65 -27.45 23.39
CA ALA A 315 20.23 -28.26 22.32
C ALA A 315 21.74 -28.44 22.60
N PRO A 316 22.20 -29.65 22.97
CA PRO A 316 23.59 -29.90 23.29
C PRO A 316 24.48 -29.77 22.05
N GLY A 317 25.68 -29.21 22.26
CA GLY A 317 26.71 -29.08 21.24
C GLY A 317 27.32 -30.41 20.80
N GLY A 318 27.97 -30.36 19.64
CA GLY A 318 29.03 -31.29 19.23
C GLY A 318 28.58 -32.68 18.77
N SER A 319 28.35 -32.85 17.46
CA SER A 319 28.74 -34.09 16.77
C SER A 319 28.97 -33.83 15.27
N ALA A 320 29.90 -34.63 14.72
CA ALA A 320 30.48 -34.61 13.37
C ALA A 320 29.44 -34.60 12.23
N PRO A 321 29.82 -34.23 10.98
CA PRO A 321 28.84 -33.99 9.91
C PRO A 321 28.01 -35.25 9.59
N PRO A 322 26.68 -35.12 9.35
CA PRO A 322 25.91 -36.25 8.88
C PRO A 322 26.36 -36.61 7.46
N ALA A 323 26.42 -37.91 7.20
CA ALA A 323 26.85 -38.48 5.95
C ALA A 323 26.13 -37.87 4.75
N THR A 324 26.86 -37.67 3.65
CA THR A 324 26.33 -37.35 2.33
C THR A 324 25.12 -38.24 2.05
N PRO A 325 23.92 -37.68 1.79
CA PRO A 325 22.77 -38.50 1.45
C PRO A 325 23.09 -39.34 0.21
N ALA A 326 22.69 -40.61 0.22
CA ALA A 326 22.93 -41.50 -0.91
C ALA A 326 22.33 -40.89 -2.20
N PRO A 327 23.02 -40.98 -3.35
CA PRO A 327 22.53 -40.41 -4.60
C PRO A 327 21.17 -41.02 -4.95
N VAL A 328 20.20 -40.16 -5.27
CA VAL A 328 18.88 -40.60 -5.70
C VAL A 328 18.99 -40.96 -7.18
N THR A 329 19.10 -42.26 -7.46
CA THR A 329 19.26 -42.76 -8.83
C THR A 329 17.97 -42.55 -9.63
N PRO A 330 18.01 -41.88 -10.79
CA PRO A 330 16.83 -41.72 -11.63
C PRO A 330 16.30 -43.08 -12.10
N PRO A 331 14.97 -43.29 -12.11
CA PRO A 331 14.37 -44.45 -12.77
C PRO A 331 14.83 -44.60 -14.23
N ALA A 332 14.84 -45.82 -14.74
CA ALA A 332 15.19 -46.09 -16.13
C ALA A 332 14.40 -45.18 -17.11
N ASP A 333 15.08 -44.66 -18.13
CA ASP A 333 14.56 -43.71 -19.14
C ASP A 333 14.12 -42.33 -18.64
N THR A 334 14.50 -41.95 -17.41
CA THR A 334 14.30 -40.59 -16.88
C THR A 334 15.62 -39.83 -16.69
N ILE A 335 15.53 -38.51 -16.67
CA ILE A 335 16.64 -37.59 -16.39
C ILE A 335 16.28 -36.78 -15.16
N LEU A 336 17.21 -36.76 -14.20
CA LEU A 336 17.12 -35.89 -13.03
C LEU A 336 17.47 -34.44 -13.42
N GLY A 337 16.64 -33.49 -13.01
CA GLY A 337 16.96 -32.07 -13.11
C GLY A 337 15.98 -31.19 -12.34
N TRP A 338 16.22 -29.89 -12.36
CA TRP A 338 15.51 -28.89 -11.58
C TRP A 338 14.67 -28.00 -12.50
N ALA A 339 13.36 -27.93 -12.25
CA ALA A 339 12.40 -27.17 -13.05
C ALA A 339 11.76 -26.04 -12.23
N PHE A 340 11.33 -24.97 -12.90
CA PHE A 340 10.80 -23.78 -12.23
C PHE A 340 9.41 -24.03 -11.66
N THR A 341 9.25 -23.88 -10.35
CA THR A 341 8.09 -24.37 -9.60
C THR A 341 6.77 -23.72 -10.03
N GLN A 342 6.78 -22.43 -10.37
CA GLN A 342 5.57 -21.72 -10.81
C GLN A 342 5.01 -22.22 -12.15
N ASN A 343 5.83 -22.94 -12.94
CA ASN A 343 5.41 -23.51 -14.22
C ASN A 343 5.00 -24.98 -14.09
N LEU A 344 4.79 -25.47 -12.87
CA LEU A 344 4.48 -26.85 -12.58
C LEU A 344 3.15 -26.94 -11.82
N THR A 345 2.40 -28.00 -12.07
CA THR A 345 1.23 -28.39 -11.30
C THR A 345 1.51 -29.77 -10.70
N THR A 346 1.48 -29.88 -9.37
CA THR A 346 1.82 -31.12 -8.66
C THR A 346 0.55 -31.81 -8.15
N SER A 347 0.45 -33.13 -8.36
CA SER A 347 -0.60 -33.99 -7.84
C SER A 347 0.05 -35.25 -7.26
N GLY A 348 0.22 -35.29 -5.94
CA GLY A 348 1.01 -36.33 -5.27
C GLY A 348 2.47 -36.31 -5.72
N ASN A 349 3.03 -37.48 -6.09
CA ASN A 349 4.39 -37.58 -6.62
C ASN A 349 4.49 -37.29 -8.14
N GLN A 350 3.38 -36.95 -8.81
CA GLN A 350 3.37 -36.58 -10.22
C GLN A 350 3.34 -35.08 -10.39
N VAL A 351 4.12 -34.59 -11.35
CA VAL A 351 4.27 -33.18 -11.67
C VAL A 351 4.03 -32.97 -13.15
N ARG A 352 3.15 -32.04 -13.51
CA ARG A 352 2.84 -31.66 -14.89
C ARG A 352 3.37 -30.27 -15.19
N SER A 353 3.96 -30.08 -16.37
CA SER A 353 4.37 -28.76 -16.87
C SER A 353 3.18 -27.94 -17.38
N GLY A 354 3.20 -26.63 -17.14
CA GLY A 354 2.19 -25.67 -17.59
C GLY A 354 2.26 -25.34 -19.08
N GLN A 355 1.39 -24.40 -19.51
CA GLN A 355 1.05 -24.05 -20.91
C GLN A 355 2.24 -23.60 -21.81
N TYR A 356 3.44 -23.45 -21.27
CA TYR A 356 4.63 -23.06 -22.05
C TYR A 356 5.83 -24.00 -21.86
N GLY A 357 5.64 -25.11 -21.15
CA GLY A 357 6.73 -25.95 -20.68
C GLY A 357 7.64 -25.24 -19.66
N THR A 358 8.73 -25.88 -19.27
CA THR A 358 9.74 -25.29 -18.39
C THR A 358 11.12 -25.84 -18.65
N ASN A 359 12.15 -25.01 -18.51
CA ASN A 359 13.54 -25.46 -18.62
C ASN A 359 13.89 -26.41 -17.47
N LEU A 360 14.52 -27.54 -17.82
CA LEU A 360 15.11 -28.48 -16.87
C LEU A 360 16.60 -28.17 -16.75
N ARG A 361 17.10 -27.94 -15.53
CA ARG A 361 18.47 -27.50 -15.26
C ARG A 361 19.22 -28.44 -14.33
N ALA A 362 20.55 -28.43 -14.39
CA ALA A 362 21.39 -29.28 -13.55
C ALA A 362 21.41 -28.87 -12.06
N ARG A 363 21.02 -27.64 -11.71
CA ARG A 363 21.00 -27.13 -10.32
C ARG A 363 19.81 -26.17 -10.11
N PRO A 364 19.33 -25.96 -8.87
CA PRO A 364 18.19 -25.09 -8.54
C PRO A 364 18.54 -23.60 -8.62
N SER A 365 18.94 -23.14 -9.82
CA SER A 365 19.27 -21.75 -10.10
C SER A 365 18.96 -21.42 -11.56
N ARG A 366 18.61 -20.15 -11.84
CA ARG A 366 18.37 -19.64 -13.20
C ARG A 366 19.63 -19.74 -14.07
N ASP A 367 20.81 -19.71 -13.46
CA ASP A 367 22.12 -19.86 -14.10
C ASP A 367 22.62 -21.32 -14.09
N GLY A 368 21.75 -22.29 -13.79
CA GLY A 368 22.06 -23.71 -13.91
C GLY A 368 22.19 -24.13 -15.36
N ALA A 369 23.20 -24.96 -15.66
CA ALA A 369 23.38 -25.53 -16.99
C ALA A 369 22.09 -26.21 -17.47
N LEU A 370 21.68 -25.88 -18.70
CA LEU A 370 20.45 -26.39 -19.28
C LEU A 370 20.63 -27.86 -19.64
N ILE A 371 19.64 -28.67 -19.29
CA ILE A 371 19.57 -30.09 -19.68
C ILE A 371 18.66 -30.26 -20.89
N GLY A 372 17.52 -29.57 -20.90
CA GLY A 372 16.56 -29.57 -21.98
C GLY A 372 15.27 -28.85 -21.57
N LEU A 373 14.29 -28.82 -22.47
CA LEU A 373 12.97 -28.23 -22.23
C LEU A 373 11.99 -29.34 -21.82
N PHE A 374 11.46 -29.26 -20.60
CA PHE A 374 10.33 -30.09 -20.17
C PHE A 374 9.05 -29.55 -20.82
N THR A 375 8.60 -30.26 -21.85
CA THR A 375 7.55 -29.84 -22.79
C THR A 375 6.22 -29.60 -22.12
N GLU A 376 5.42 -28.66 -22.64
CA GLU A 376 4.08 -28.32 -22.14
C GLU A 376 3.18 -29.56 -21.92
N GLY A 377 2.47 -29.59 -20.80
CA GLY A 377 1.50 -30.63 -20.47
C GLY A 377 2.10 -32.01 -20.18
N SER A 378 3.40 -32.22 -20.36
CA SER A 378 4.08 -33.49 -20.05
C SER A 378 4.17 -33.74 -18.55
N VAL A 379 4.31 -35.03 -18.19
CA VAL A 379 4.31 -35.48 -16.80
C VAL A 379 5.68 -36.04 -16.41
N ALA A 380 6.11 -35.71 -15.20
CA ALA A 380 7.34 -36.16 -14.54
C ALA A 380 7.02 -36.61 -13.11
N ALA A 381 7.98 -37.29 -12.47
CA ALA A 381 7.88 -37.65 -11.06
C ALA A 381 8.70 -36.69 -10.19
N LEU A 382 8.22 -36.40 -8.98
CA LEU A 382 8.96 -35.62 -7.99
C LEU A 382 10.20 -36.41 -7.52
N ALA A 383 11.38 -35.80 -7.61
CA ALA A 383 12.65 -36.46 -7.26
C ALA A 383 13.14 -36.15 -5.84
N GLY A 384 12.57 -35.14 -5.18
CA GLY A 384 13.00 -34.69 -3.86
C GLY A 384 12.32 -33.39 -3.43
N LYS A 385 12.81 -32.80 -2.34
CA LYS A 385 12.27 -31.52 -1.84
C LYS A 385 12.63 -30.35 -2.76
N ALA A 386 11.69 -29.41 -2.91
CA ALA A 386 11.94 -28.16 -3.63
C ALA A 386 12.98 -27.29 -2.90
N VAL A 387 13.79 -26.57 -3.66
CA VAL A 387 14.84 -25.66 -3.16
C VAL A 387 14.65 -24.29 -3.83
N GLY A 388 14.26 -23.29 -3.04
CA GLY A 388 13.92 -21.96 -3.55
C GLY A 388 12.77 -22.03 -4.56
N GLU A 389 12.94 -21.41 -5.72
CA GLU A 389 11.93 -21.42 -6.79
C GLU A 389 11.96 -22.70 -7.65
N PHE A 390 12.78 -23.70 -7.33
CA PHE A 390 13.02 -24.87 -8.19
C PHE A 390 12.60 -26.19 -7.54
N THR A 391 11.94 -27.03 -8.32
CA THR A 391 11.48 -28.37 -7.92
C THR A 391 12.28 -29.45 -8.66
N PRO A 392 12.87 -30.43 -7.97
CA PRO A 392 13.64 -31.50 -8.61
C PRO A 392 12.71 -32.59 -9.15
N LEU A 393 12.93 -33.00 -10.40
CA LEU A 393 12.07 -33.92 -11.13
C LEU A 393 12.88 -35.05 -11.78
N PHE A 394 12.28 -36.23 -11.83
CA PHE A 394 12.63 -37.29 -12.76
C PHE A 394 11.76 -37.16 -14.01
N VAL A 395 12.33 -36.56 -15.06
CA VAL A 395 11.62 -36.27 -16.30
C VAL A 395 11.90 -37.38 -17.32
N PRO A 396 10.89 -38.06 -17.88
CA PRO A 396 11.08 -39.03 -18.95
C PRO A 396 11.80 -38.39 -20.15
N ARG A 397 12.78 -39.08 -20.76
CA ARG A 397 13.52 -38.55 -21.92
C ARG A 397 12.59 -38.11 -23.06
N ARG A 398 11.50 -38.85 -23.29
CA ARG A 398 10.46 -38.53 -24.28
C ARG A 398 9.69 -37.23 -24.02
N ALA A 399 9.69 -36.75 -22.78
CA ALA A 399 9.03 -35.50 -22.37
C ALA A 399 9.96 -34.29 -22.47
N LEU A 400 11.21 -34.49 -22.90
CA LEU A 400 12.21 -33.45 -23.07
C LEU A 400 12.45 -33.16 -24.55
N GLN A 401 12.51 -31.87 -24.89
CA GLN A 401 12.98 -31.37 -26.18
C GLN A 401 14.34 -30.67 -26.01
N ASN A 402 15.10 -30.59 -27.10
CA ASN A 402 16.39 -29.89 -27.15
C ASN A 402 17.37 -30.38 -26.07
N LEU A 403 17.43 -31.70 -25.88
CA LEU A 403 18.36 -32.34 -24.97
C LEU A 403 19.81 -32.03 -25.38
N VAL A 404 20.61 -31.54 -24.43
CA VAL A 404 22.02 -31.27 -24.69
C VAL A 404 22.79 -32.57 -24.93
N ALA A 405 23.71 -32.56 -25.91
CA ALA A 405 24.42 -33.76 -26.36
C ALA A 405 25.27 -34.44 -25.27
N SER A 406 25.79 -33.65 -24.33
CA SER A 406 26.48 -34.14 -23.12
C SER A 406 25.73 -33.63 -21.90
N LEU A 407 25.10 -34.55 -21.17
CA LEU A 407 24.27 -34.20 -20.01
C LEU A 407 25.14 -33.73 -18.84
N PRO A 408 24.97 -32.49 -18.34
CA PRO A 408 25.65 -32.04 -17.14
C PRO A 408 25.17 -32.84 -15.93
N GLN A 409 26.07 -33.10 -14.98
CA GLN A 409 25.72 -33.80 -13.75
C GLN A 409 24.76 -32.95 -12.92
N ALA A 410 23.55 -33.48 -12.69
CA ALA A 410 22.55 -32.80 -11.88
C ALA A 410 22.89 -32.88 -10.39
N GLN A 411 22.70 -31.77 -9.68
CA GLN A 411 22.80 -31.70 -8.22
C GLN A 411 21.74 -32.59 -7.58
N GLN A 412 22.18 -33.45 -6.66
CA GLN A 412 21.32 -34.41 -5.96
C GLN A 412 20.36 -33.69 -5.01
N PRO A 413 19.03 -33.93 -5.10
CA PRO A 413 18.06 -33.34 -4.20
C PRO A 413 18.03 -34.10 -2.86
N GLU A 414 17.54 -33.44 -1.81
CA GLU A 414 17.22 -34.15 -0.58
C GLU A 414 16.03 -35.11 -0.80
N PRO A 415 16.11 -36.36 -0.30
CA PRO A 415 15.01 -37.31 -0.40
C PRO A 415 13.75 -36.80 0.32
N LEU A 416 12.59 -37.16 -0.23
CA LEU A 416 11.33 -37.06 0.51
C LEU A 416 11.38 -38.04 1.68
N ALA A 417 10.89 -37.65 2.87
CA ALA A 417 10.92 -38.52 4.05
C ALA A 417 10.15 -39.83 3.78
N THR A 418 10.76 -40.99 4.07
CA THR A 418 10.17 -42.31 3.82
C THR A 418 9.47 -42.88 5.06
N GLY A 419 8.27 -43.45 4.85
CA GLY A 419 7.59 -44.40 5.74
C GLY A 419 6.11 -44.04 6.01
N GLY A 420 5.10 -44.86 5.73
CA GLY A 420 5.12 -46.31 5.45
C GLY A 420 3.84 -46.84 4.79
N ALA A 421 3.80 -48.17 4.67
CA ALA A 421 2.92 -49.01 3.85
C ALA A 421 1.40 -48.75 3.98
N ALA A 422 0.67 -49.16 2.94
CA ALA A 422 -0.77 -48.99 2.75
C ALA A 422 -1.61 -49.51 3.95
N PRO A 423 -2.51 -48.70 4.53
CA PRO A 423 -3.54 -49.16 5.45
C PRO A 423 -4.79 -49.69 4.70
N PRO A 424 -5.60 -50.55 5.36
CA PRO A 424 -6.80 -51.19 4.79
C PRO A 424 -7.88 -50.14 4.44
N PRO A 425 -8.97 -50.51 3.72
CA PRO A 425 -10.04 -49.54 3.42
C PRO A 425 -10.49 -48.85 4.71
N PRO A 426 -10.67 -47.51 4.73
CA PRO A 426 -10.87 -46.79 5.98
C PRO A 426 -12.15 -47.27 6.66
N GLN A 427 -12.01 -47.92 7.81
CA GLN A 427 -13.05 -47.97 8.83
C GLN A 427 -12.97 -46.68 9.66
N PRO A 428 -14.10 -46.19 10.19
CA PRO A 428 -14.32 -44.77 10.46
C PRO A 428 -13.42 -44.20 11.55
N ILE A 429 -12.77 -43.07 11.26
CA ILE A 429 -12.02 -42.27 12.25
C ILE A 429 -13.04 -41.78 13.29
N ALA A 430 -12.84 -42.18 14.55
CA ALA A 430 -13.79 -42.01 15.65
C ALA A 430 -14.07 -40.54 16.01
N ASP A 431 -13.08 -39.66 15.84
CA ASP A 431 -13.15 -38.25 16.25
C ASP A 431 -13.18 -37.34 15.03
N THR A 432 -14.30 -37.38 14.32
CA THR A 432 -14.53 -36.48 13.19
C THR A 432 -15.86 -35.75 13.33
N THR A 433 -15.79 -34.43 13.28
CA THR A 433 -16.96 -33.56 13.36
C THR A 433 -17.58 -33.42 11.97
N PRO A 434 -18.87 -33.77 11.81
CA PRO A 434 -19.59 -33.55 10.56
C PRO A 434 -19.95 -32.08 10.39
N GLY A 435 -20.00 -31.64 9.14
CA GLY A 435 -20.57 -30.37 8.77
C GLY A 435 -20.56 -30.14 7.27
N TYR A 436 -20.74 -28.90 6.86
CA TYR A 436 -20.94 -28.51 5.48
C TYR A 436 -19.89 -27.47 5.11
N ALA A 437 -19.00 -27.84 4.18
CA ALA A 437 -17.96 -26.97 3.66
C ALA A 437 -18.45 -26.24 2.41
N PHE A 438 -18.11 -24.97 2.27
CA PHE A 438 -18.49 -24.20 1.07
C PHE A 438 -17.77 -24.77 -0.16
N THR A 439 -18.53 -25.20 -1.16
CA THR A 439 -18.01 -26.02 -2.28
C THR A 439 -16.93 -25.29 -3.08
N ALA A 440 -17.03 -23.97 -3.24
CA ALA A 440 -16.01 -23.19 -3.95
C ALA A 440 -14.74 -22.93 -3.13
N ALA A 441 -14.75 -23.22 -1.82
CA ALA A 441 -13.59 -23.11 -0.93
C ALA A 441 -12.86 -24.43 -0.72
N ILE A 442 -13.26 -25.50 -1.42
CA ILE A 442 -12.64 -26.82 -1.33
C ILE A 442 -12.29 -27.36 -2.71
N ASN A 443 -11.17 -28.08 -2.77
CA ASN A 443 -10.81 -28.88 -3.93
C ASN A 443 -11.22 -30.32 -3.66
N VAL A 444 -12.21 -30.83 -4.38
CA VAL A 444 -12.68 -32.21 -4.22
C VAL A 444 -11.94 -33.12 -5.18
N ALA A 445 -11.33 -34.19 -4.65
CA ALA A 445 -10.67 -35.22 -5.41
C ALA A 445 -11.05 -36.60 -4.85
N GLY A 446 -11.96 -37.31 -5.53
CA GLY A 446 -12.52 -38.57 -5.05
C GLY A 446 -13.39 -38.37 -3.79
N GLY A 447 -13.27 -39.26 -2.81
CA GLY A 447 -13.98 -39.16 -1.52
C GLY A 447 -13.39 -38.15 -0.54
N MET A 448 -12.40 -37.36 -0.96
CA MET A 448 -11.69 -36.40 -0.12
C MET A 448 -11.84 -34.99 -0.68
N ALA A 449 -11.93 -34.02 0.24
CA ALA A 449 -11.88 -32.60 -0.07
C ALA A 449 -10.69 -31.98 0.67
N THR A 450 -9.98 -31.08 0.02
CA THR A 450 -8.93 -30.30 0.66
C THR A 450 -9.41 -28.86 0.76
N ALA A 451 -9.31 -28.26 1.95
CA ALA A 451 -9.61 -26.85 2.13
C ALA A 451 -8.66 -26.02 1.24
N GLY A 452 -9.20 -24.99 0.59
CA GLY A 452 -8.40 -24.03 -0.16
C GLY A 452 -7.31 -23.40 0.70
N PRO A 453 -6.34 -22.68 0.11
CA PRO A 453 -5.15 -22.19 0.82
C PRO A 453 -5.45 -21.27 2.01
N TYR A 454 -6.67 -20.72 2.07
CA TYR A 454 -7.12 -19.78 3.12
C TYR A 454 -7.98 -20.43 4.22
N GLY A 455 -8.25 -21.74 4.12
CA GLY A 455 -9.15 -22.43 5.04
C GLY A 455 -10.62 -22.08 4.82
N LEU A 456 -11.51 -22.60 5.68
CA LEU A 456 -12.96 -22.38 5.58
C LEU A 456 -13.67 -22.62 6.92
N ASN A 457 -14.85 -22.03 7.09
CA ASN A 457 -15.73 -22.35 8.21
C ASN A 457 -16.63 -23.54 7.88
N LEU A 458 -16.63 -24.54 8.75
CA LEU A 458 -17.49 -25.71 8.66
C LEU A 458 -18.87 -25.39 9.26
N ARG A 459 -19.94 -25.57 8.49
CA ARG A 459 -21.31 -25.21 8.90
C ARG A 459 -22.10 -26.42 9.40
N ALA A 460 -23.06 -26.21 10.30
CA ALA A 460 -23.89 -27.30 10.83
C ALA A 460 -24.95 -27.80 9.84
N GLU A 461 -25.34 -26.96 8.88
CA GLU A 461 -26.35 -27.24 7.83
C GLU A 461 -25.87 -26.66 6.47
N PRO A 462 -26.37 -27.14 5.30
CA PRO A 462 -25.92 -26.73 3.96
C PRO A 462 -26.47 -25.36 3.51
N ARG A 463 -26.34 -24.36 4.39
CA ARG A 463 -26.81 -22.98 4.15
C ARG A 463 -25.90 -22.00 4.88
N ARG A 464 -25.78 -20.78 4.33
CA ARG A 464 -24.76 -19.80 4.74
C ARG A 464 -24.92 -19.29 6.17
N ASP A 465 -26.16 -19.26 6.66
CA ASP A 465 -26.59 -18.78 7.98
C ASP A 465 -26.52 -19.84 9.09
N ALA A 466 -26.13 -21.08 8.77
CA ALA A 466 -26.04 -22.16 9.73
C ALA A 466 -24.91 -21.93 10.77
N ALA A 467 -25.12 -22.48 11.97
CA ALA A 467 -24.16 -22.37 13.07
C ALA A 467 -22.76 -22.82 12.65
N ASN A 468 -21.74 -22.07 13.07
CA ASN A 468 -20.34 -22.41 12.80
C ASN A 468 -19.92 -23.54 13.74
N VAL A 469 -19.51 -24.66 13.14
CA VAL A 469 -19.04 -25.86 13.84
C VAL A 469 -17.55 -25.73 14.19
N GLY A 470 -16.81 -24.93 13.41
CA GLY A 470 -15.40 -24.63 13.62
C GLY A 470 -14.69 -24.24 12.33
N PHE A 471 -13.46 -23.74 12.48
CA PHE A 471 -12.62 -23.36 11.34
C PHE A 471 -11.71 -24.52 10.93
N VAL A 472 -11.65 -24.79 9.62
CA VAL A 472 -10.78 -25.79 8.99
C VAL A 472 -9.61 -25.04 8.32
N PRO A 473 -8.37 -25.17 8.84
CA PRO A 473 -7.22 -24.47 8.29
C PRO A 473 -6.94 -24.81 6.83
N GLY A 474 -6.34 -23.87 6.09
CA GLY A 474 -6.06 -24.04 4.67
C GLY A 474 -5.15 -25.21 4.36
N GLY A 475 -5.43 -25.93 3.27
CA GLY A 475 -4.73 -27.16 2.91
C GLY A 475 -5.11 -28.40 3.73
N SER A 476 -6.01 -28.29 4.70
CA SER A 476 -6.43 -29.42 5.53
C SER A 476 -7.37 -30.36 4.78
N ALA A 477 -7.21 -31.66 5.01
CA ALA A 477 -8.03 -32.70 4.41
C ALA A 477 -9.34 -32.92 5.17
N MET A 478 -10.40 -33.20 4.42
CA MET A 478 -11.76 -33.46 4.89
C MET A 478 -12.32 -34.65 4.11
N LEU A 479 -13.15 -35.47 4.75
CA LEU A 479 -13.83 -36.58 4.10
C LEU A 479 -15.14 -36.09 3.50
N VAL A 480 -15.35 -36.23 2.19
CA VAL A 480 -16.65 -35.95 1.57
C VAL A 480 -17.59 -37.10 1.90
N ILE A 481 -18.70 -36.79 2.58
CA ILE A 481 -19.65 -37.80 3.07
C ILE A 481 -20.98 -37.81 2.30
N GLY A 482 -21.11 -36.98 1.26
CA GLY A 482 -22.29 -36.96 0.39
C GLY A 482 -22.14 -35.98 -0.77
N PRO A 483 -23.09 -36.01 -1.73
CA PRO A 483 -23.12 -35.06 -2.83
C PRO A 483 -23.35 -33.63 -2.31
N ALA A 484 -22.87 -32.64 -3.07
CA ALA A 484 -23.11 -31.24 -2.76
C ALA A 484 -24.62 -30.94 -2.70
N GLN A 485 -25.02 -30.16 -1.70
CA GLN A 485 -26.37 -29.67 -1.46
C GLN A 485 -26.33 -28.15 -1.62
N GLY A 486 -26.70 -27.66 -2.81
CA GLY A 486 -26.54 -26.26 -3.17
C GLY A 486 -25.05 -25.87 -3.26
N GLU A 487 -24.66 -24.81 -2.55
CA GLU A 487 -23.27 -24.32 -2.53
C GLU A 487 -22.39 -25.01 -1.47
N TYR A 488 -22.91 -26.07 -0.84
CA TYR A 488 -22.27 -26.72 0.30
C TYR A 488 -22.05 -28.21 0.06
N THR A 489 -20.85 -28.69 0.34
CA THR A 489 -20.49 -30.10 0.30
C THR A 489 -20.47 -30.66 1.72
N PRO A 490 -21.24 -31.71 2.04
CA PRO A 490 -21.20 -32.34 3.35
C PRO A 490 -19.87 -33.07 3.53
N VAL A 491 -19.16 -32.74 4.61
CA VAL A 491 -17.84 -33.29 4.92
C VAL A 491 -17.75 -33.70 6.40
N ARG A 492 -16.80 -34.58 6.73
CA ARG A 492 -16.31 -34.79 8.10
C ARG A 492 -14.88 -34.31 8.20
N VAL A 493 -14.58 -33.61 9.28
CA VAL A 493 -13.26 -33.02 9.54
C VAL A 493 -12.69 -33.65 10.81
N ASP A 494 -11.40 -33.97 10.81
CA ASP A 494 -10.70 -34.44 12.00
C ASP A 494 -10.77 -33.37 13.10
N ASP A 495 -11.20 -33.77 14.30
CA ASP A 495 -11.34 -32.85 15.44
C ASP A 495 -10.02 -32.20 15.85
N LYS A 496 -8.87 -32.80 15.53
CA LYS A 496 -7.53 -32.21 15.77
C LYS A 496 -7.19 -31.10 14.77
N VAL A 497 -7.85 -31.09 13.62
CA VAL A 497 -7.73 -30.08 12.57
C VAL A 497 -8.77 -28.98 12.79
N LEU A 498 -9.97 -29.36 13.21
CA LEU A 498 -11.08 -28.45 13.40
C LEU A 498 -10.84 -27.54 14.62
N GLN A 499 -10.59 -26.26 14.34
CA GLN A 499 -10.46 -25.24 15.38
C GLN A 499 -11.85 -24.83 15.87
N LYS A 500 -12.17 -25.16 17.13
CA LYS A 500 -13.47 -24.84 17.71
C LYS A 500 -13.72 -23.33 17.74
N PRO A 501 -14.99 -22.87 17.61
CA PRO A 501 -15.34 -21.47 17.67
C PRO A 501 -14.79 -20.81 18.95
N PHE A 502 -14.24 -19.60 18.80
CA PHE A 502 -13.60 -18.87 19.88
C PHE A 502 -14.55 -18.66 21.06
N THR A 503 -14.13 -19.05 22.27
CA THR A 503 -14.85 -18.77 23.52
C THR A 503 -14.18 -17.57 24.21
N PRO A 504 -14.86 -16.44 24.44
CA PRO A 504 -14.23 -15.24 25.00
C PRO A 504 -13.69 -15.47 26.42
N LEU A 505 -12.48 -14.98 26.69
CA LEU A 505 -11.98 -14.85 28.07
C LEU A 505 -12.79 -13.75 28.79
N LYS A 506 -13.23 -14.03 30.02
CA LYS A 506 -13.89 -13.04 30.88
C LYS A 506 -12.93 -11.86 31.14
N PRO A 507 -13.40 -10.60 31.03
CA PRO A 507 -12.55 -9.44 31.29
C PRO A 507 -12.19 -9.36 32.77
N VAL A 508 -10.89 -9.29 33.06
CA VAL A 508 -10.36 -8.87 34.37
C VAL A 508 -10.36 -7.35 34.37
N ILE A 509 -11.25 -6.74 35.14
CA ILE A 509 -11.29 -5.30 35.37
C ILE A 509 -10.42 -5.01 36.59
N ASP A 510 -9.29 -4.34 36.39
CA ASP A 510 -8.50 -3.75 37.48
C ASP A 510 -9.16 -2.44 37.92
N THR A 511 -9.75 -2.44 39.11
CA THR A 511 -10.48 -1.30 39.69
C THR A 511 -9.58 -0.35 40.49
N THR A 512 -8.25 -0.44 40.37
CA THR A 512 -7.32 0.32 41.23
C THR A 512 -6.65 1.53 40.60
N ALA A 513 -6.83 1.78 39.29
CA ALA A 513 -6.29 2.98 38.64
C ALA A 513 -7.21 4.20 38.90
N LYS A 514 -6.69 5.22 39.59
CA LYS A 514 -7.36 6.53 39.73
C LYS A 514 -7.28 7.30 38.39
N PRO A 515 -8.32 8.09 38.04
CA PRO A 515 -8.33 8.90 36.82
C PRO A 515 -7.52 10.19 37.03
N ASP A 516 -6.49 10.40 36.22
CA ASP A 516 -5.81 11.68 36.11
C ASP A 516 -6.71 12.71 35.39
N GLU A 517 -6.58 13.97 35.82
CA GLU A 517 -7.40 15.12 35.44
C GLU A 517 -7.59 15.27 33.92
N VAL A 518 -8.86 15.31 33.51
CA VAL A 518 -9.30 15.55 32.14
C VAL A 518 -9.17 17.04 31.83
N SER A 519 -8.28 17.39 30.90
CA SER A 519 -8.28 18.70 30.24
C SER A 519 -9.65 18.99 29.62
N PRO A 520 -10.16 20.23 29.66
CA PRO A 520 -11.47 20.54 29.11
C PRO A 520 -11.50 20.29 27.60
N GLU A 521 -12.52 19.56 27.14
CA GLU A 521 -12.73 19.21 25.73
C GLU A 521 -12.88 20.46 24.85
N PRO A 522 -12.25 20.51 23.67
CA PRO A 522 -12.55 21.54 22.69
C PRO A 522 -13.96 21.35 22.11
N THR A 523 -14.72 22.44 22.03
CA THR A 523 -16.06 22.52 21.45
C THR A 523 -16.10 21.95 20.01
N PRO A 524 -17.10 21.12 19.63
CA PRO A 524 -17.20 20.58 18.27
C PRO A 524 -17.38 21.69 17.22
N LEU A 525 -16.61 21.62 16.12
CA LEU A 525 -16.59 22.62 15.04
C LEU A 525 -17.26 22.16 13.72
N GLY A 526 -18.08 21.10 13.67
CA GLY A 526 -18.74 20.72 12.41
C GLY A 526 -19.74 19.56 12.44
N ASN A 527 -20.41 19.33 11.29
CA ASN A 527 -21.46 18.34 11.05
C ASN A 527 -20.95 16.97 10.53
N THR A 528 -19.62 16.77 10.48
CA THR A 528 -18.99 15.58 9.89
C THR A 528 -19.11 14.38 10.84
N ALA A 529 -19.82 13.33 10.44
CA ALA A 529 -20.03 12.17 11.31
C ALA A 529 -18.78 11.28 11.39
N ILE A 530 -18.42 10.83 12.60
CA ILE A 530 -17.47 9.74 12.80
C ILE A 530 -18.19 8.41 12.63
N GLY A 531 -17.55 7.45 11.99
CA GLY A 531 -18.19 6.21 11.62
C GLY A 531 -17.24 5.04 11.47
N LEU A 532 -17.84 3.86 11.33
CA LEU A 532 -17.13 2.60 11.17
C LEU A 532 -17.82 1.79 10.07
N HIS A 533 -17.00 1.21 9.20
CA HIS A 533 -17.46 0.20 8.25
C HIS A 533 -17.67 -1.12 9.01
N ALA A 534 -18.81 -1.77 8.82
CA ALA A 534 -19.07 -3.12 9.35
C ALA A 534 -18.13 -4.17 8.71
N SER A 535 -18.38 -5.45 8.94
CA SER A 535 -17.49 -6.52 8.49
C SER A 535 -17.15 -6.46 7.00
N ALA A 536 -15.93 -6.86 6.63
CA ALA A 536 -15.64 -7.27 5.25
C ALA A 536 -16.38 -8.58 4.87
N ASP A 537 -16.82 -9.36 5.87
CA ASP A 537 -17.52 -10.63 5.69
C ASP A 537 -19.05 -10.44 5.63
N PRO A 538 -19.81 -11.44 5.14
CA PRO A 538 -21.27 -11.35 5.08
C PRO A 538 -21.98 -11.21 6.43
N ASP A 539 -21.40 -11.75 7.51
CA ASP A 539 -22.00 -11.73 8.85
C ASP A 539 -21.36 -10.63 9.71
N ILE A 540 -22.19 -9.93 10.50
CA ILE A 540 -21.73 -8.96 11.50
C ILE A 540 -21.90 -9.60 12.89
N SER A 541 -20.76 -9.92 13.49
CA SER A 541 -20.67 -10.64 14.76
C SER A 541 -21.18 -9.80 15.95
N SER A 542 -21.47 -10.46 17.07
CA SER A 542 -21.80 -9.77 18.33
C SER A 542 -20.64 -8.92 18.86
N ALA A 543 -19.39 -9.33 18.58
CA ALA A 543 -18.21 -8.56 18.95
C ALA A 543 -18.11 -7.25 18.15
N GLU A 544 -18.46 -7.28 16.86
CA GLU A 544 -18.60 -6.06 16.07
C GLU A 544 -19.69 -5.16 16.63
N ILE A 545 -20.87 -5.70 16.95
CA ILE A 545 -21.93 -4.88 17.55
C ILE A 545 -21.45 -4.21 18.85
N ALA A 546 -20.70 -4.91 19.69
CA ALA A 546 -20.11 -4.31 20.89
C ALA A 546 -19.12 -3.18 20.55
N GLU A 547 -18.31 -3.33 19.49
CA GLU A 547 -17.42 -2.28 19.00
C GLU A 547 -18.18 -1.04 18.50
N PHE A 548 -19.27 -1.24 17.75
CA PHE A 548 -20.18 -0.17 17.33
C PHE A 548 -20.85 0.52 18.53
N GLN A 549 -21.26 -0.24 19.55
CA GLN A 549 -21.82 0.31 20.79
C GLN A 549 -20.78 1.11 21.60
N ALA A 550 -19.51 0.68 21.59
CA ALA A 550 -18.42 1.37 22.27
C ALA A 550 -18.05 2.69 21.56
N LEU A 551 -18.03 2.70 20.23
CA LEU A 551 -17.76 3.90 19.43
C LEU A 551 -18.94 4.88 19.42
N ARG A 552 -20.18 4.39 19.43
CA ARG A 552 -21.42 5.16 19.20
C ARG A 552 -21.34 6.02 17.92
N PRO A 553 -21.09 5.42 16.74
CA PRO A 553 -20.82 6.16 15.53
C PRO A 553 -22.03 6.97 15.06
N GLY A 554 -21.77 8.16 14.53
CA GLY A 554 -22.76 8.96 13.80
C GLY A 554 -22.97 8.48 12.36
N MET A 555 -22.11 7.60 11.85
CA MET A 555 -22.21 7.00 10.51
C MET A 555 -21.84 5.52 10.51
N ILE A 556 -22.62 4.70 9.81
CA ILE A 556 -22.39 3.26 9.66
C ILE A 556 -22.34 2.93 8.18
N LYS A 557 -21.31 2.19 7.77
CA LYS A 557 -21.24 1.64 6.41
C LYS A 557 -21.46 0.14 6.43
N VAL A 558 -22.27 -0.35 5.51
CA VAL A 558 -22.55 -1.77 5.28
C VAL A 558 -22.42 -2.11 3.80
N LEU A 559 -22.11 -3.37 3.51
CA LEU A 559 -22.14 -3.92 2.17
C LEU A 559 -23.53 -4.49 1.92
N SER A 560 -24.04 -4.39 0.69
CA SER A 560 -25.42 -4.78 0.36
C SER A 560 -25.72 -6.24 0.72
N PHE A 561 -24.72 -7.13 0.62
CA PHE A 561 -24.84 -8.55 0.90
C PHE A 561 -24.83 -8.91 2.41
N HIS A 562 -24.67 -7.94 3.31
CA HIS A 562 -24.64 -8.21 4.75
C HIS A 562 -25.93 -8.86 5.25
N ASN A 563 -25.78 -9.74 6.25
CA ASN A 563 -26.89 -10.45 6.86
C ASN A 563 -27.98 -9.47 7.35
N PRO A 564 -29.23 -9.60 6.86
CA PRO A 564 -30.34 -8.71 7.21
C PRO A 564 -30.60 -8.54 8.71
N ASP A 565 -30.49 -9.61 9.49
CA ASP A 565 -30.76 -9.56 10.93
C ASP A 565 -29.65 -8.84 11.68
N ALA A 566 -28.42 -8.93 11.18
CA ALA A 566 -27.29 -8.22 11.74
C ALA A 566 -27.39 -6.71 11.43
N VAL A 567 -27.78 -6.34 10.20
CA VAL A 567 -28.10 -4.95 9.84
C VAL A 567 -29.25 -4.42 10.69
N ARG A 568 -30.30 -5.21 10.91
CA ARG A 568 -31.45 -4.84 11.76
C ARG A 568 -31.02 -4.53 13.19
N ARG A 569 -30.15 -5.36 13.77
CA ARG A 569 -29.57 -5.14 15.10
C ARG A 569 -28.77 -3.85 15.15
N LEU A 570 -27.93 -3.56 14.16
CA LEU A 570 -27.21 -2.28 14.11
C LEU A 570 -28.18 -1.09 14.01
N ALA A 571 -29.18 -1.16 13.12
CA ALA A 571 -30.17 -0.09 12.95
C ALA A 571 -31.01 0.15 14.22
N GLN A 572 -31.34 -0.90 14.98
CA GLN A 572 -32.06 -0.79 16.25
C GLN A 572 -31.19 -0.14 17.35
N ASN A 573 -29.91 -0.45 17.41
CA ASN A 573 -29.00 0.10 18.42
C ASN A 573 -28.49 1.50 18.09
N HIS A 574 -28.57 1.92 16.83
CA HIS A 574 -28.07 3.21 16.34
C HIS A 574 -29.15 3.94 15.53
N PRO A 575 -30.25 4.38 16.18
CA PRO A 575 -31.39 4.98 15.49
C PRO A 575 -31.03 6.26 14.73
N ASP A 576 -30.06 7.04 15.25
CA ASP A 576 -29.66 8.35 14.73
C ASP A 576 -28.47 8.30 13.77
N ALA A 577 -27.91 7.11 13.52
CA ALA A 577 -26.77 6.97 12.61
C ALA A 577 -27.18 7.25 11.16
N ARG A 578 -26.30 7.94 10.42
CA ARG A 578 -26.33 8.02 8.96
C ARG A 578 -25.78 6.73 8.36
N TRP A 579 -26.20 6.39 7.14
CA TRP A 579 -25.88 5.11 6.52
C TRP A 579 -25.23 5.26 5.14
N VAL A 580 -24.20 4.46 4.90
CA VAL A 580 -23.66 4.20 3.56
C VAL A 580 -23.92 2.73 3.25
N VAL A 581 -24.71 2.45 2.22
CA VAL A 581 -24.93 1.10 1.71
C VAL A 581 -24.16 0.95 0.42
N ARG A 582 -23.11 0.13 0.39
CA ARG A 582 -22.41 -0.16 -0.86
C ARG A 582 -23.15 -1.25 -1.62
N ALA A 583 -23.60 -0.94 -2.84
CA ALA A 583 -24.00 -1.94 -3.81
C ALA A 583 -22.73 -2.68 -4.27
N PHE A 584 -22.44 -3.81 -3.62
CA PHE A 584 -21.18 -4.51 -3.78
C PHE A 584 -21.35 -5.75 -4.66
N LEU A 585 -20.44 -5.91 -5.61
CA LEU A 585 -20.26 -7.12 -6.41
C LEU A 585 -18.77 -7.32 -6.65
N SER A 586 -18.23 -8.50 -6.37
CA SER A 586 -16.86 -8.82 -6.76
C SER A 586 -16.82 -9.18 -8.24
N PHE A 587 -16.01 -8.45 -9.01
CA PHE A 587 -15.93 -8.67 -10.46
C PHE A 587 -15.04 -9.87 -10.77
N GLY A 588 -13.93 -10.04 -10.05
CA GLY A 588 -13.04 -11.19 -10.20
C GLY A 588 -12.48 -11.31 -11.62
N GLY A 589 -12.25 -10.17 -12.28
CA GLY A 589 -11.79 -10.09 -13.67
C GLY A 589 -12.84 -10.40 -14.74
N ARG A 590 -14.12 -10.55 -14.38
CA ARG A 590 -15.22 -10.76 -15.34
C ARG A 590 -15.63 -9.45 -16.00
N ASN A 591 -16.10 -9.54 -17.25
CA ASN A 591 -16.75 -8.43 -17.94
C ASN A 591 -18.23 -8.34 -17.51
N ILE A 592 -18.59 -7.32 -16.73
CA ILE A 592 -19.93 -7.15 -16.14
C ILE A 592 -20.64 -5.97 -16.78
N SER A 593 -21.79 -6.20 -17.42
CA SER A 593 -22.61 -5.12 -17.98
C SER A 593 -23.34 -4.30 -16.90
N PRO A 594 -23.75 -3.06 -17.17
CA PRO A 594 -24.55 -2.26 -16.23
C PRO A 594 -25.84 -2.95 -15.77
N HIS A 595 -26.54 -3.63 -16.68
CA HIS A 595 -27.75 -4.40 -16.37
C HIS A 595 -27.47 -5.59 -15.46
N GLN A 596 -26.37 -6.31 -15.71
CA GLN A 596 -25.98 -7.43 -14.87
C GLN A 596 -25.62 -6.95 -13.46
N PHE A 597 -24.85 -5.86 -13.35
CA PHE A 597 -24.53 -5.26 -12.05
C PHE A 597 -25.80 -4.92 -11.27
N LEU A 598 -26.79 -4.25 -11.89
CA LEU A 598 -28.08 -3.98 -11.25
C LEU A 598 -28.76 -5.29 -10.82
N ASN A 599 -28.92 -6.25 -11.71
CA ASN A 599 -29.63 -7.50 -11.43
C ASN A 599 -29.02 -8.26 -10.25
N ASP A 600 -27.70 -8.28 -10.15
CA ASP A 600 -26.96 -9.03 -9.13
C ASP A 600 -26.96 -8.32 -7.77
N THR A 601 -27.24 -7.01 -7.70
CA THR A 601 -27.09 -6.22 -6.47
C THR A 601 -28.39 -5.60 -5.95
N ILE A 602 -29.37 -5.34 -6.81
CA ILE A 602 -30.54 -4.52 -6.47
C ILE A 602 -31.44 -5.14 -5.40
N SER A 603 -31.58 -6.47 -5.37
CA SER A 603 -32.41 -7.17 -4.38
C SER A 603 -31.87 -6.97 -2.97
N ASP A 604 -30.55 -7.06 -2.83
CA ASP A 604 -29.85 -6.93 -1.57
C ASP A 604 -29.83 -5.49 -1.10
N VAL A 605 -29.60 -4.54 -2.01
CA VAL A 605 -29.72 -3.10 -1.72
C VAL A 605 -31.11 -2.76 -1.21
N ARG A 606 -32.19 -3.18 -1.91
CA ARG A 606 -33.57 -2.92 -1.46
C ARG A 606 -33.87 -3.54 -0.09
N ARG A 607 -33.41 -4.77 0.15
CA ARG A 607 -33.61 -5.46 1.43
C ARG A 607 -32.95 -4.68 2.57
N THR A 608 -31.71 -4.25 2.38
CA THR A 608 -30.94 -3.47 3.35
C THR A 608 -31.57 -2.10 3.60
N LEU A 609 -31.99 -1.40 2.55
CA LEU A 609 -32.70 -0.12 2.67
C LEU A 609 -34.03 -0.25 3.42
N ASN A 610 -34.80 -1.33 3.19
CA ASN A 610 -36.05 -1.57 3.92
C ASN A 610 -35.82 -1.76 5.44
N ILE A 611 -34.67 -2.31 5.83
CA ILE A 611 -34.30 -2.50 7.24
C ILE A 611 -33.83 -1.19 7.87
N ILE A 612 -33.03 -0.42 7.12
CA ILE A 612 -32.54 0.90 7.54
C ILE A 612 -33.68 1.94 7.57
N GLY A 613 -34.73 1.78 6.77
CA GLY A 613 -35.91 2.66 6.77
C GLY A 613 -35.61 4.07 6.25
N GLN A 614 -36.41 5.07 6.67
CA GLN A 614 -36.30 6.47 6.23
C GLN A 614 -35.11 7.26 6.84
N ARG A 615 -34.05 6.56 7.28
CA ARG A 615 -32.85 7.22 7.82
C ARG A 615 -32.07 7.94 6.73
N ASP A 616 -31.15 8.82 7.14
CA ASP A 616 -30.21 9.49 6.25
C ASP A 616 -29.25 8.46 5.63
N VAL A 617 -29.60 7.97 4.44
CA VAL A 617 -28.87 6.91 3.72
C VAL A 617 -28.42 7.37 2.33
N VAL A 618 -27.24 6.92 1.93
CA VAL A 618 -26.73 6.99 0.56
C VAL A 618 -26.33 5.60 0.08
N VAL A 619 -26.48 5.36 -1.22
CA VAL A 619 -26.02 4.13 -1.86
C VAL A 619 -24.74 4.41 -2.65
N GLU A 620 -23.65 3.76 -2.27
CA GLU A 620 -22.38 3.80 -3.03
C GLU A 620 -22.42 2.73 -4.11
N LEU A 621 -22.28 3.13 -5.38
CA LEU A 621 -22.40 2.21 -6.51
C LEU A 621 -21.01 1.71 -6.92
N HIS A 622 -20.73 0.43 -6.62
CA HIS A 622 -19.48 -0.28 -6.91
C HIS A 622 -18.33 -0.02 -5.90
N ASN A 623 -17.19 -0.69 -6.11
CA ASN A 623 -15.97 -0.59 -5.29
C ASN A 623 -14.73 -0.33 -6.17
N GLU A 624 -13.88 0.63 -5.80
CA GLU A 624 -12.54 0.89 -6.36
C GLU A 624 -12.35 0.58 -7.85
N PRO A 625 -13.13 1.23 -8.75
CA PRO A 625 -13.15 0.89 -10.18
C PRO A 625 -11.82 1.09 -10.92
N ASN A 626 -10.84 1.75 -10.29
CA ASN A 626 -9.49 1.88 -10.83
C ASN A 626 -8.59 0.67 -10.53
N LEU A 627 -9.11 -0.38 -9.89
CA LEU A 627 -8.42 -1.66 -9.68
C LEU A 627 -8.80 -2.70 -10.73
N ARG A 628 -7.84 -3.55 -11.08
CA ARG A 628 -8.03 -4.64 -12.05
C ARG A 628 -9.06 -5.66 -11.58
N ASP A 629 -8.98 -6.05 -10.30
CA ASP A 629 -9.86 -7.06 -9.72
C ASP A 629 -11.32 -6.56 -9.60
N GLU A 630 -11.51 -5.25 -9.69
CA GLU A 630 -12.80 -4.55 -9.62
C GLU A 630 -13.34 -4.11 -10.99
N GLY A 631 -12.77 -4.62 -12.09
CA GLY A 631 -13.31 -4.44 -13.44
C GLY A 631 -12.39 -3.69 -14.40
N MET A 632 -11.35 -3.01 -13.91
CA MET A 632 -10.38 -2.37 -14.80
C MET A 632 -9.62 -3.41 -15.63
N GLY A 633 -9.49 -3.18 -16.94
CA GLY A 633 -8.90 -4.10 -17.91
C GLY A 633 -9.81 -5.26 -18.35
N SER A 634 -10.97 -5.47 -17.70
CA SER A 634 -11.93 -6.52 -18.09
C SER A 634 -13.27 -5.96 -18.56
N THR A 635 -13.88 -5.06 -17.79
CA THR A 635 -15.15 -4.41 -18.11
C THR A 635 -14.93 -3.03 -18.75
N TRP A 636 -13.95 -2.27 -18.27
CA TRP A 636 -13.53 -0.98 -18.82
C TRP A 636 -12.01 -0.89 -18.80
N ARG A 637 -11.42 -0.11 -19.70
CA ARG A 637 -9.95 0.06 -19.78
C ARG A 637 -9.43 1.23 -18.95
N ASN A 638 -10.23 2.27 -18.77
CA ASN A 638 -9.86 3.52 -18.12
C ASN A 638 -11.09 4.24 -17.55
N GLY A 639 -10.88 5.41 -16.95
CA GLY A 639 -11.96 6.21 -16.36
C GLY A 639 -13.01 6.68 -17.38
N ALA A 640 -12.67 6.95 -18.64
CA ALA A 640 -13.65 7.36 -19.66
C ALA A 640 -14.63 6.25 -20.05
N GLU A 641 -14.17 5.00 -20.10
CA GLU A 641 -15.06 3.85 -20.32
C GLU A 641 -15.90 3.56 -19.08
N PHE A 642 -15.29 3.64 -17.89
CA PHE A 642 -16.02 3.53 -16.63
C PHE A 642 -17.09 4.61 -16.50
N ASN A 643 -16.82 5.84 -16.94
CA ASN A 643 -17.77 6.95 -16.95
C ASN A 643 -19.07 6.58 -17.68
N THR A 644 -18.93 5.96 -18.85
CA THR A 644 -20.08 5.52 -19.66
C THR A 644 -20.83 4.39 -18.98
N TRP A 645 -20.10 3.39 -18.48
CA TRP A 645 -20.67 2.25 -17.76
C TRP A 645 -21.44 2.70 -16.50
N TYR A 646 -20.83 3.56 -15.70
CA TYR A 646 -21.38 4.05 -14.43
C TYR A 646 -22.63 4.89 -14.64
N GLN A 647 -22.65 5.78 -15.64
CA GLN A 647 -23.85 6.59 -15.91
C GLN A 647 -25.05 5.72 -16.26
N GLU A 648 -24.84 4.60 -16.96
CA GLU A 648 -25.91 3.64 -17.24
C GLU A 648 -26.35 2.88 -15.97
N VAL A 649 -25.41 2.45 -15.13
CA VAL A 649 -25.75 1.86 -13.82
C VAL A 649 -26.57 2.84 -12.98
N LEU A 650 -26.15 4.10 -12.90
CA LEU A 650 -26.84 5.15 -12.16
C LEU A 650 -28.25 5.39 -12.71
N ARG A 651 -28.42 5.42 -14.04
CA ARG A 651 -29.73 5.56 -14.69
C ARG A 651 -30.65 4.40 -14.30
N LEU A 652 -30.16 3.17 -14.37
CA LEU A 652 -30.90 1.96 -14.01
C LEU A 652 -31.29 1.95 -12.53
N TYR A 653 -30.37 2.31 -11.64
CA TYR A 653 -30.62 2.39 -10.21
C TYR A 653 -31.65 3.46 -9.84
N ARG A 654 -31.59 4.64 -10.47
CA ARG A 654 -32.60 5.70 -10.29
C ARG A 654 -34.00 5.28 -10.76
N GLN A 655 -34.10 4.44 -11.80
CA GLN A 655 -35.36 3.84 -12.22
C GLN A 655 -35.85 2.78 -11.22
N ALA A 656 -34.93 1.97 -10.68
CA ALA A 656 -35.27 0.91 -9.75
C ALA A 656 -35.65 1.44 -8.34
N ILE A 657 -35.04 2.54 -7.88
CA ILE A 657 -35.31 3.13 -6.57
C ILE A 657 -35.41 4.66 -6.71
N PRO A 658 -36.56 5.17 -7.20
CA PRO A 658 -36.75 6.62 -7.40
C PRO A 658 -36.57 7.41 -6.11
N GLY A 659 -35.89 8.56 -6.19
CA GLY A 659 -35.66 9.47 -5.06
C GLY A 659 -34.51 9.07 -4.12
N MET A 660 -33.87 7.92 -4.33
CA MET A 660 -32.68 7.53 -3.58
C MET A 660 -31.44 8.33 -4.02
N ARG A 661 -30.53 8.63 -3.08
CA ARG A 661 -29.24 9.29 -3.37
C ARG A 661 -28.17 8.25 -3.64
N PHE A 662 -27.49 8.40 -4.77
CA PHE A 662 -26.42 7.52 -5.22
C PHE A 662 -25.10 8.29 -5.30
N ILE A 663 -24.06 7.75 -4.68
CA ILE A 663 -22.73 8.37 -4.67
C ILE A 663 -21.74 7.57 -5.54
N TYR A 664 -20.82 8.30 -6.16
CA TYR A 664 -19.69 7.74 -6.90
C TYR A 664 -18.78 6.94 -5.95
N PRO A 665 -18.21 5.79 -6.37
CA PRO A 665 -17.43 4.94 -5.48
C PRO A 665 -16.05 5.54 -5.17
N GLY A 666 -15.53 5.25 -3.97
CA GLY A 666 -14.13 5.54 -3.65
C GLY A 666 -13.14 4.84 -4.59
N LEU A 667 -12.03 5.50 -4.91
CA LEU A 667 -10.94 4.97 -5.73
C LEU A 667 -9.78 4.52 -4.85
N SER A 668 -9.06 3.46 -5.28
CA SER A 668 -7.81 3.05 -4.64
C SER A 668 -6.74 4.14 -4.85
N PRO A 669 -6.27 4.83 -3.79
CA PRO A 669 -5.50 6.07 -3.93
C PRO A 669 -4.06 5.84 -4.41
N GLY A 670 -3.45 6.91 -4.95
CA GLY A 670 -2.06 6.93 -5.40
C GLY A 670 -1.86 6.55 -6.87
N ALA A 671 -0.59 6.54 -7.28
CA ALA A 671 -0.16 6.39 -8.67
C ALA A 671 -0.56 5.05 -9.32
N SER A 672 -0.45 5.01 -10.64
CA SER A 672 -0.61 3.79 -11.44
C SER A 672 0.38 2.71 -11.02
N VAL A 673 -0.11 1.47 -10.94
CA VAL A 673 0.71 0.27 -10.73
C VAL A 673 0.39 -0.70 -11.85
N GLN A 674 1.40 -1.04 -12.65
CA GLN A 674 1.22 -1.85 -13.86
C GLN A 674 0.47 -3.16 -13.55
N ASN A 675 -0.58 -3.44 -14.33
CA ASN A 675 -1.45 -4.61 -14.19
C ASN A 675 -2.23 -4.73 -12.86
N ILE A 676 -2.23 -3.71 -12.02
CA ILE A 676 -2.92 -3.70 -10.72
C ILE A 676 -3.94 -2.57 -10.67
N LYS A 677 -3.50 -1.32 -10.88
CA LYS A 677 -4.38 -0.15 -10.75
C LYS A 677 -3.98 1.03 -11.63
N MET A 678 -4.95 1.83 -12.02
CA MET A 678 -4.75 3.14 -12.65
C MET A 678 -4.66 4.24 -11.60
N ASP A 679 -3.90 5.29 -11.88
CA ASP A 679 -3.82 6.47 -11.03
C ASP A 679 -5.22 7.04 -10.77
N HIS A 680 -5.51 7.27 -9.50
CA HIS A 680 -6.80 7.74 -9.01
C HIS A 680 -7.19 9.14 -9.52
N VAL A 681 -6.23 10.03 -9.79
CA VAL A 681 -6.52 11.36 -10.35
C VAL A 681 -6.82 11.23 -11.84
N GLU A 682 -5.97 10.53 -12.60
CA GLU A 682 -6.21 10.29 -14.03
C GLU A 682 -7.58 9.61 -14.27
N PHE A 683 -7.89 8.60 -13.45
CA PHE A 683 -9.15 7.87 -13.54
C PHE A 683 -10.36 8.76 -13.24
N ILE A 684 -10.32 9.57 -12.16
CA ILE A 684 -11.47 10.41 -11.81
C ILE A 684 -11.65 11.60 -12.77
N GLU A 685 -10.55 12.14 -13.30
CA GLU A 685 -10.58 13.24 -14.26
C GLU A 685 -11.26 12.82 -15.57
N THR A 686 -10.97 11.60 -16.03
CA THR A 686 -11.59 11.03 -17.22
C THR A 686 -13.01 10.50 -16.97
N SER A 687 -13.46 10.45 -15.71
CA SER A 687 -14.83 10.07 -15.31
C SER A 687 -15.62 11.19 -14.62
N ARG A 688 -15.24 12.45 -14.86
CA ARG A 688 -15.88 13.62 -14.25
C ARG A 688 -17.39 13.68 -14.43
N ASP A 689 -17.93 13.24 -15.57
CA ASP A 689 -19.37 13.34 -15.83
C ASP A 689 -20.19 12.34 -15.00
N ALA A 690 -19.64 11.16 -14.71
CA ALA A 690 -20.20 10.22 -13.74
C ALA A 690 -20.24 10.82 -12.33
N VAL A 691 -19.17 11.52 -11.91
CA VAL A 691 -19.16 12.25 -10.63
C VAL A 691 -20.21 13.37 -10.63
N LYS A 692 -20.32 14.15 -11.70
CA LYS A 692 -21.34 15.21 -11.84
C LYS A 692 -22.76 14.65 -11.78
N ALA A 693 -23.01 13.50 -12.41
CA ALA A 693 -24.33 12.86 -12.45
C ALA A 693 -24.75 12.25 -11.10
N SER A 694 -23.79 11.79 -10.30
CA SER A 694 -23.99 11.24 -8.95
C SER A 694 -24.46 12.31 -7.97
N ASP A 695 -25.14 11.93 -6.89
CA ASP A 695 -25.61 12.86 -5.86
C ASP A 695 -24.49 13.27 -4.88
N GLY A 696 -23.38 12.52 -4.87
CA GLY A 696 -22.19 12.77 -4.06
C GLY A 696 -20.99 11.93 -4.49
N LEU A 697 -19.90 12.04 -3.73
CA LEU A 697 -18.63 11.38 -4.01
C LEU A 697 -18.12 10.59 -2.79
N GLY A 698 -17.89 9.30 -2.97
CA GLY A 698 -17.11 8.45 -2.07
C GLY A 698 -15.61 8.63 -2.29
N VAL A 699 -14.83 8.61 -1.21
CA VAL A 699 -13.35 8.74 -1.24
C VAL A 699 -12.74 7.73 -0.27
N HIS A 700 -11.72 7.01 -0.72
CA HIS A 700 -10.91 6.14 0.14
C HIS A 700 -9.58 6.80 0.51
N ILE A 701 -9.17 6.70 1.77
CA ILE A 701 -7.98 7.39 2.29
C ILE A 701 -7.19 6.45 3.22
N TYR A 702 -5.93 6.20 2.89
CA TYR A 702 -5.06 5.36 3.73
C TYR A 702 -3.81 6.14 4.11
N TRP A 703 -3.29 5.92 5.32
CA TRP A 703 -2.02 6.47 5.77
C TRP A 703 -1.15 5.46 6.53
N SER A 704 0.15 5.76 6.60
CA SER A 704 1.18 4.97 7.25
C SER A 704 2.38 5.84 7.64
N ASN A 705 3.44 5.25 8.21
CA ASN A 705 4.65 6.01 8.55
C ASN A 705 5.42 6.52 7.31
N VAL A 706 5.24 5.87 6.15
CA VAL A 706 5.85 6.30 4.87
C VAL A 706 4.93 7.21 4.05
N TYR A 707 3.63 7.18 4.36
CA TYR A 707 2.63 8.06 3.76
C TYR A 707 1.80 8.71 4.89
N PRO A 708 2.26 9.83 5.46
CA PRO A 708 1.65 10.40 6.66
C PRO A 708 0.20 10.84 6.47
N MET A 709 -0.56 10.87 7.55
CA MET A 709 -1.96 11.32 7.56
C MET A 709 -2.16 12.71 6.95
N ALA A 710 -1.19 13.62 7.14
CA ALA A 710 -1.22 14.95 6.51
C ALA A 710 -1.22 14.86 4.97
N THR A 711 -0.44 13.93 4.40
CA THR A 711 -0.42 13.68 2.95
C THR A 711 -1.74 13.06 2.48
N ALA A 712 -2.30 12.16 3.28
CA ALA A 712 -3.59 11.54 3.00
C ALA A 712 -4.74 12.58 3.02
N LEU A 713 -4.68 13.55 3.92
CA LEU A 713 -5.59 14.71 3.94
C LEU A 713 -5.41 15.60 2.71
N ASN A 714 -4.20 15.75 2.17
CA ASN A 714 -4.00 16.50 0.92
C ASN A 714 -4.67 15.82 -0.29
N VAL A 715 -4.80 14.49 -0.30
CA VAL A 715 -5.56 13.79 -1.35
C VAL A 715 -7.06 14.11 -1.24
N LEU A 716 -7.60 14.17 -0.02
CA LEU A 716 -8.96 14.66 0.19
C LEU A 716 -9.12 16.12 -0.23
N ASP A 717 -8.14 16.95 0.14
CA ASP A 717 -7.75 18.25 -0.42
C ASP A 717 -8.13 18.39 -1.89
N ASP A 718 -7.49 17.54 -2.67
CA ASP A 718 -7.56 17.52 -4.13
C ASP A 718 -8.94 17.08 -4.64
N TYR A 719 -9.57 16.08 -4.01
CA TYR A 719 -10.95 15.70 -4.37
C TYR A 719 -11.96 16.82 -4.05
N ILE A 720 -11.86 17.45 -2.87
CA ILE A 720 -12.70 18.60 -2.51
C ILE A 720 -12.48 19.73 -3.52
N ALA A 721 -11.23 20.01 -3.91
CA ALA A 721 -10.90 21.02 -4.91
C ALA A 721 -11.61 20.76 -6.25
N ARG A 722 -11.48 19.53 -6.76
CA ARG A 722 -11.99 19.12 -8.08
C ARG A 722 -13.51 19.04 -8.14
N PHE A 723 -14.15 18.70 -7.01
CA PHE A 723 -15.57 18.36 -6.92
C PHE A 723 -16.28 19.12 -5.80
N ARG A 724 -15.88 20.38 -5.54
CA ARG A 724 -16.41 21.23 -4.44
C ARG A 724 -17.93 21.43 -4.41
N PHE A 725 -18.60 21.15 -5.52
CA PHE A 725 -20.06 21.20 -5.67
C PHE A 725 -20.76 19.91 -5.22
N LYS A 726 -20.01 18.90 -4.77
CA LYS A 726 -20.53 17.63 -4.29
C LYS A 726 -20.32 17.46 -2.79
N PRO A 727 -21.33 16.93 -2.08
CA PRO A 727 -21.09 16.36 -0.76
C PRO A 727 -20.16 15.14 -0.88
N ILE A 728 -19.22 15.01 0.05
CA ILE A 728 -18.19 13.97 0.05
C ILE A 728 -18.36 13.06 1.27
N TRP A 729 -18.29 11.76 1.04
CA TRP A 729 -18.19 10.75 2.09
C TRP A 729 -16.81 10.13 2.01
N VAL A 730 -16.04 10.17 3.10
CA VAL A 730 -14.84 9.34 3.20
C VAL A 730 -15.31 7.93 3.53
N THR A 731 -15.65 7.16 2.50
CA THR A 731 -16.31 5.86 2.62
C THR A 731 -15.35 4.77 3.12
N GLU A 732 -14.04 4.98 3.07
CA GLU A 732 -13.03 4.17 3.77
C GLU A 732 -11.85 5.02 4.23
N ALA A 733 -11.43 4.83 5.48
CA ALA A 733 -10.22 5.45 6.01
C ALA A 733 -9.45 4.49 6.94
N SER A 734 -8.12 4.41 6.82
CA SER A 734 -7.33 3.53 7.71
C SER A 734 -5.88 3.93 7.87
N ASN A 735 -5.32 3.65 9.05
CA ASN A 735 -3.89 3.47 9.18
C ASN A 735 -3.54 1.99 8.90
N ASN A 736 -2.98 1.73 7.72
CA ASN A 736 -2.64 0.38 7.28
C ASN A 736 -1.23 -0.09 7.67
N LYS A 737 -0.51 0.67 8.51
CA LYS A 737 0.83 0.29 8.97
C LYS A 737 0.74 -0.86 9.98
N ALA A 738 1.45 -1.93 9.67
CA ALA A 738 1.68 -3.04 10.59
C ALA A 738 2.49 -2.63 11.81
N GLY A 739 2.07 -3.10 12.99
CA GLY A 739 2.78 -2.89 14.26
C GLY A 739 2.62 -1.50 14.89
N THR A 740 1.78 -0.62 14.34
CA THR A 740 1.45 0.65 15.02
C THR A 740 0.65 0.34 16.30
N PRO A 741 1.06 0.88 17.48
CA PRO A 741 0.34 0.65 18.73
C PRO A 741 -1.13 1.08 18.63
N VAL A 742 -2.01 0.28 19.23
CA VAL A 742 -3.48 0.52 19.25
C VAL A 742 -3.81 1.94 19.73
N ALA A 743 -3.19 2.39 20.83
CA ALA A 743 -3.43 3.73 21.37
C ALA A 743 -3.06 4.84 20.36
N THR A 744 -1.98 4.63 19.60
CA THR A 744 -1.56 5.54 18.53
C THR A 744 -2.55 5.53 17.37
N LYS A 745 -3.05 4.35 16.94
CA LYS A 745 -4.08 4.27 15.90
C LYS A 745 -5.37 4.99 16.33
N ALA A 746 -5.85 4.74 17.54
CA ALA A 746 -7.03 5.40 18.08
C ALA A 746 -6.87 6.93 18.14
N ALA A 747 -5.72 7.43 18.59
CA ALA A 747 -5.42 8.86 18.61
C ALA A 747 -5.39 9.46 17.19
N GLN A 748 -4.80 8.76 16.22
CA GLN A 748 -4.76 9.19 14.83
C GLN A 748 -6.13 9.17 14.16
N TYR A 749 -6.98 8.17 14.44
CA TYR A 749 -8.35 8.15 13.94
C TYR A 749 -9.10 9.37 14.46
N LEU A 750 -9.09 9.63 15.77
CA LEU A 750 -9.71 10.83 16.31
C LEU A 750 -9.16 12.12 15.69
N GLN A 751 -7.83 12.23 15.57
CA GLN A 751 -7.18 13.39 14.96
C GLN A 751 -7.61 13.57 13.49
N PHE A 752 -7.70 12.49 12.72
CA PHE A 752 -8.17 12.52 11.33
C PHE A 752 -9.60 13.08 11.27
N TRP A 753 -10.52 12.55 12.08
CA TRP A 753 -11.90 13.03 12.12
C TRP A 753 -12.00 14.50 12.54
N GLN A 754 -11.20 14.95 13.52
CA GLN A 754 -11.12 16.36 13.91
C GLN A 754 -10.65 17.26 12.77
N GLU A 755 -9.69 16.81 11.95
CA GLU A 755 -9.31 17.51 10.73
C GLU A 755 -10.45 17.56 9.71
N LEU A 756 -11.25 16.49 9.60
CA LEU A 756 -12.41 16.47 8.71
C LEU A 756 -13.51 17.47 9.11
N GLN A 757 -13.62 17.84 10.39
CA GLN A 757 -14.57 18.88 10.83
C GLN A 757 -14.32 20.24 10.17
N LYS A 758 -13.07 20.50 9.76
CA LYS A 758 -12.67 21.76 9.11
C LYS A 758 -13.10 21.83 7.64
N ARG A 759 -13.72 20.77 7.11
CA ARG A 759 -14.05 20.59 5.68
C ARG A 759 -15.58 20.51 5.51
N PRO A 760 -16.27 21.62 5.20
CA PRO A 760 -17.74 21.69 5.26
C PRO A 760 -18.46 20.81 4.21
N THR A 761 -17.76 20.39 3.15
CA THR A 761 -18.31 19.47 2.13
C THR A 761 -18.30 18.00 2.57
N VAL A 762 -17.50 17.65 3.59
CA VAL A 762 -17.35 16.27 4.07
C VAL A 762 -18.50 15.93 5.02
N GLN A 763 -19.25 14.88 4.70
CA GLN A 763 -20.45 14.46 5.42
C GLN A 763 -20.15 13.48 6.56
N GLY A 764 -19.06 12.72 6.42
CA GLY A 764 -18.59 11.78 7.42
C GLY A 764 -17.44 10.92 6.92
N VAL A 765 -16.90 10.14 7.86
CA VAL A 765 -15.88 9.12 7.61
C VAL A 765 -16.35 7.78 8.15
N THR A 766 -16.09 6.71 7.42
CA THR A 766 -16.16 5.35 7.96
C THR A 766 -14.79 4.72 7.95
N TYR A 767 -14.23 4.49 9.14
CA TYR A 767 -12.95 3.79 9.25
C TYR A 767 -13.06 2.37 8.74
N PHE A 768 -11.95 1.84 8.21
CA PHE A 768 -11.88 0.53 7.59
C PHE A 768 -12.28 -0.57 8.58
N VAL A 769 -12.85 -1.63 8.00
CA VAL A 769 -13.80 -2.59 8.57
C VAL A 769 -13.64 -2.92 10.06
N ALA A 770 -14.77 -3.07 10.75
CA ALA A 770 -14.81 -3.49 12.14
C ALA A 770 -14.11 -4.85 12.34
N SER A 771 -14.37 -5.79 11.43
CA SER A 771 -13.74 -7.11 11.39
C SER A 771 -13.53 -7.57 9.93
N ALA A 772 -12.65 -8.55 9.76
CA ALA A 772 -12.52 -9.28 8.52
C ALA A 772 -11.91 -10.65 8.77
N SER A 773 -12.36 -11.65 8.02
CA SER A 773 -11.75 -12.98 8.01
C SER A 773 -10.45 -13.02 7.21
N ASN A 774 -10.24 -12.08 6.27
CA ASN A 774 -9.00 -11.96 5.53
C ASN A 774 -7.88 -11.47 6.48
N PRO A 775 -6.83 -12.29 6.73
CA PRO A 775 -5.73 -11.91 7.62
C PRO A 775 -4.89 -10.74 7.11
N GLU A 776 -4.97 -10.40 5.82
CA GLU A 776 -4.30 -9.22 5.26
C GLU A 776 -4.84 -7.91 5.87
N PHE A 777 -6.08 -7.92 6.35
CA PHE A 777 -6.71 -6.78 7.03
C PHE A 777 -6.49 -6.77 8.55
N ALA A 778 -5.71 -7.71 9.11
CA ALA A 778 -5.51 -7.84 10.56
C ALA A 778 -4.97 -6.55 11.21
N GLU A 779 -4.23 -5.75 10.45
CA GLU A 779 -3.69 -4.48 10.92
C GLU A 779 -4.71 -3.35 10.90
N GLU A 780 -5.83 -3.49 10.21
CA GLU A 780 -6.80 -2.42 9.96
C GLU A 780 -8.11 -2.63 10.72
N ILE A 781 -8.42 -3.87 11.13
CA ILE A 781 -9.61 -4.19 11.92
C ILE A 781 -9.61 -3.53 13.30
N TRP A 782 -10.80 -3.24 13.81
CA TRP A 782 -11.01 -2.61 15.12
C TRP A 782 -11.35 -3.63 16.22
N VAL A 783 -12.18 -4.62 15.88
CA VAL A 783 -12.64 -5.65 16.80
C VAL A 783 -11.48 -6.46 17.34
N GLY A 784 -11.50 -6.71 18.64
CA GLY A 784 -10.44 -7.42 19.35
C GLY A 784 -9.22 -6.56 19.69
N ARG A 785 -9.20 -5.28 19.27
CA ARG A 785 -8.10 -4.34 19.54
C ARG A 785 -8.49 -3.18 20.43
N ASN A 786 -9.77 -3.06 20.81
CA ASN A 786 -10.27 -2.02 21.71
C ASN A 786 -10.13 -0.58 21.14
N ILE A 787 -10.14 -0.43 19.81
CA ILE A 787 -9.97 0.87 19.16
C ILE A 787 -11.24 1.72 19.35
N GLY A 788 -12.42 1.15 19.12
CA GLY A 788 -13.72 1.81 19.25
C GLY A 788 -13.96 2.37 20.64
N ALA A 789 -13.59 1.64 21.70
CA ALA A 789 -13.69 2.14 23.07
C ALA A 789 -12.65 3.22 23.40
N LEU A 790 -11.50 3.26 22.73
CA LEU A 790 -10.50 4.31 22.91
C LEU A 790 -10.86 5.58 22.14
N VAL A 791 -11.45 5.43 20.95
CA VAL A 791 -11.96 6.53 20.14
C VAL A 791 -13.21 7.11 20.79
N GLY A 792 -14.21 6.30 21.14
CA GLY A 792 -15.49 6.78 21.70
C GLY A 792 -15.41 7.31 23.14
N ARG A 793 -14.31 7.07 23.88
CA ARG A 793 -14.05 7.71 25.18
C ARG A 793 -13.49 9.13 25.07
N ARG A 794 -12.98 9.49 23.90
CA ARG A 794 -12.32 10.77 23.60
C ARG A 794 -13.21 11.59 22.67
#